data_AF-A0A386PPD1-F1
#
_entry.id   AF-A0A386PPD1-F1
#
_cell.length_a   1.000
_cell.length_b   1.000
_cell.length_c   1.000
_cell.angle_alpha   90.00
_cell.angle_beta   90.00
_cell.angle_gamma   90.00
#
_symmetry.space_group_name_H-M   'P 1'
#
loop_
_entity.id
_entity.type
_entity.pdbx_description
1 polymer ?
#
loop_
_entity_poly.entity_id
_entity_poly.type
_entity_poly.pdbx_seq_one_letter_code
_entity_poly.pdbx_strand_id
1 'polypeptide(L)'
;MKKYKKMVLAGILLSSTILGANTSVVQAASTSTTNSPLTVDKSLLTNAIQVINELLDSKTTVNKVNAQTKFSDLVDKETTLTAAPIFGKKSSTEFTKALQGELNVVNDSGQLVPMTIGDTDSHGFAKTVTYTTSDNKTKTVNVKYNLTMPTVSFSKGTTMNFTSANEANESISNLIGNNSSKIVTAKTTNGDDANGNTNAAKLSANPVSITASGDIEFTPSDIYGNGIPATGTVNLYSAPTVPDRKSVTSTTIKNPFVFTDANSGQKFSATTTDTPAASVNPVSVNYNITAIDSMGNTVNDSATGEAITYSGKGNVTVTDNSDTAINYMIVFKDANTGNTVYTMDKSGEVGETIDKDVANGTGYTFSGDQTQKIAADTTEMDFKVTKDANTTVNYISIITGKPVGTDTLKGNNGSSTILNSIPKGYQLVNVGDFAQKLNADQPNKDIYVKPIQTTVGNLSYTVTFRDKTTGKQVGTQVKSEGALGDYIGLTAPDGYAFASVLDNGFLLLKNNQNVTKYVVAADTPYNISYVDQDTGKEVGTQTGKGADGSKIVLKAPTGYAFVSADDINYKIDKDTPKSTVYVQKSDQTEDNIVSGYPKNGYIKIYDKSGKLNNDVVLSEGSSWIIDQSLTINGVEYYRVATNEYVKASDVYKYTPLQTVATTNGTNLTPVYNSRGQVIIDRALDTNTPWYTDRSATIRGQKMYRVATDEWIKASDSTLK
;
A
#
# COMPACT_ATOMS: atom_id res chain seq x y z
N MET A 1 12.77 4.08 51.32
CA MET A 1 12.70 3.35 50.03
C MET A 1 13.24 1.94 50.25
N LYS A 2 12.39 0.91 50.23
CA LYS A 2 12.86 -0.48 50.34
C LYS A 2 13.63 -0.84 49.05
N LYS A 3 14.86 -1.33 49.18
CA LYS A 3 15.70 -1.76 48.05
C LYS A 3 15.16 -3.09 47.51
N TYR A 4 14.55 -3.07 46.33
CA TYR A 4 14.17 -4.29 45.61
C TYR A 4 15.43 -5.11 45.24
N LYS A 5 15.40 -6.43 45.39
CA LYS A 5 16.48 -7.29 44.89
C LYS A 5 16.24 -7.52 43.39
N LYS A 6 17.14 -7.02 42.54
CA LYS A 6 17.16 -7.40 41.12
C LYS A 6 17.61 -8.86 41.06
N MET A 7 16.76 -9.78 40.60
CA MET A 7 17.23 -11.09 40.19
C MET A 7 17.88 -10.95 38.82
N VAL A 8 19.18 -11.23 38.75
CA VAL A 8 19.84 -11.63 37.51
C VAL A 8 19.68 -13.15 37.45
N LEU A 9 18.55 -13.62 36.95
CA LEU A 9 18.34 -15.04 36.69
C LEU A 9 18.99 -15.36 35.34
N ALA A 10 20.30 -15.66 35.35
CA ALA A 10 21.14 -16.04 34.19
C ALA A 10 20.99 -15.24 32.87
N GLY A 11 20.28 -14.11 32.86
CA GLY A 11 20.14 -13.20 31.74
C GLY A 11 21.11 -12.05 31.90
N ILE A 12 22.28 -12.18 31.27
CA ILE A 12 23.21 -11.08 31.09
C ILE A 12 22.57 -10.11 30.09
N LEU A 13 22.65 -8.81 30.39
CA LEU A 13 22.24 -7.73 29.48
C LEU A 13 22.80 -7.99 28.07
N LEU A 14 21.93 -8.14 27.08
CA LEU A 14 22.30 -7.83 25.69
C LEU A 14 22.61 -6.33 25.65
N SER A 15 23.87 -5.98 25.83
CA SER A 15 24.32 -4.59 25.74
C SER A 15 23.96 -4.04 24.36
N SER A 16 23.16 -2.99 24.33
CA SER A 16 22.75 -2.21 23.15
C SER A 16 23.90 -1.42 22.50
N THR A 17 25.15 -1.78 22.75
CA THR A 17 26.34 -1.01 22.38
C THR A 17 27.04 -1.58 21.15
N ILE A 18 26.35 -1.65 20.01
CA ILE A 18 26.96 -1.49 18.67
C ILE A 18 25.92 -0.90 17.71
N LEU A 19 25.38 0.29 18.00
CA LEU A 19 24.65 1.08 17.00
C LEU A 19 25.40 2.41 16.84
N GLY A 20 26.47 2.38 16.04
CA GLY A 20 27.11 3.59 15.55
C GLY A 20 26.21 4.25 14.52
N ALA A 21 25.59 5.36 14.90
CA ALA A 21 24.95 6.27 13.97
C ALA A 21 25.98 6.73 12.93
N ASN A 22 25.75 6.46 11.66
CA ASN A 22 26.39 7.15 10.54
C ASN A 22 25.50 7.04 9.29
N THR A 23 24.37 7.74 9.30
CA THR A 23 23.78 8.43 8.14
C THR A 23 22.91 9.57 8.66
N SER A 24 22.90 10.68 7.93
CA SER A 24 22.53 12.03 8.38
C SER A 24 21.14 12.15 9.02
N VAL A 25 21.10 12.43 10.33
CA VAL A 25 19.92 12.97 11.00
C VAL A 25 19.92 14.48 10.77
N VAL A 26 18.95 15.00 10.01
CA VAL A 26 18.81 16.46 9.82
C VAL A 26 18.20 17.04 11.10
N GLN A 27 19.04 17.66 11.93
CA GLN A 27 18.60 18.44 13.08
C GLN A 27 18.34 19.88 12.63
N ALA A 28 17.09 20.35 12.70
CA ALA A 28 16.75 21.74 12.46
C ALA A 28 17.30 22.62 13.59
N ALA A 29 18.00 23.69 13.20
CA ALA A 29 18.81 24.55 14.05
C ALA A 29 18.02 25.33 15.12
N SER A 30 18.55 25.36 16.34
CA SER A 30 18.26 26.42 17.32
C SER A 30 19.17 27.64 17.06
N THR A 31 18.61 28.82 17.23
CA THR A 31 19.19 30.15 17.01
C THR A 31 20.37 30.50 17.93
N SER A 32 21.19 31.45 17.45
CA SER A 32 21.85 32.56 18.19
C SER A 32 23.39 32.63 18.15
N THR A 33 23.88 33.53 17.28
CA THR A 33 24.91 34.59 17.48
C THR A 33 26.12 34.38 18.40
N THR A 34 27.35 34.43 17.84
CA THR A 34 28.34 35.54 18.00
C THR A 34 29.76 35.18 17.49
N ASN A 35 30.28 36.05 16.59
CA ASN A 35 31.66 36.56 16.41
C ASN A 35 32.88 35.65 16.06
N SER A 36 33.20 35.68 14.75
CA SER A 36 34.47 36.13 14.12
C SER A 36 35.73 35.23 14.08
N PRO A 37 36.53 35.31 12.99
CA PRO A 37 36.96 34.15 12.21
C PRO A 37 38.47 33.84 12.28
N LEU A 38 38.83 32.57 12.07
CA LEU A 38 40.17 32.18 11.63
C LEU A 38 40.27 32.35 10.11
N THR A 39 41.13 33.27 9.67
CA THR A 39 41.48 33.51 8.27
C THR A 39 42.41 32.42 7.74
N VAL A 40 42.02 31.78 6.64
CA VAL A 40 42.89 30.92 5.81
C VAL A 40 43.00 31.55 4.42
N ASP A 41 44.22 31.58 3.90
CA ASP A 41 44.65 32.15 2.62
C ASP A 41 43.73 31.75 1.44
N LYS A 42 43.21 32.75 0.72
CA LYS A 42 42.16 32.64 -0.30
C LYS A 42 42.69 32.66 -1.74
N SER A 43 43.97 32.42 -1.97
CA SER A 43 44.55 32.62 -3.31
C SER A 43 44.36 31.47 -4.32
N LEU A 44 43.73 30.34 -3.96
CA LEU A 44 43.55 29.19 -4.88
C LEU A 44 42.15 28.54 -4.92
N LEU A 45 41.12 29.13 -4.30
CA LEU A 45 39.81 28.47 -4.10
C LEU A 45 38.60 29.17 -4.74
N THR A 46 38.80 30.23 -5.53
CA THR A 46 37.70 31.08 -6.00
C THR A 46 36.84 30.47 -7.12
N ASN A 47 37.27 29.39 -7.79
CA ASN A 47 36.50 28.79 -8.90
C ASN A 47 35.73 27.49 -8.54
N ALA A 48 36.01 26.84 -7.41
CA ALA A 48 35.32 25.61 -7.02
C ALA A 48 34.15 25.88 -6.05
N ILE A 49 34.25 26.92 -5.22
CA ILE A 49 33.24 27.21 -4.19
C ILE A 49 31.99 27.90 -4.78
N GLN A 50 32.12 28.66 -5.86
CA GLN A 50 30.95 29.24 -6.53
C GLN A 50 30.08 28.17 -7.21
N VAL A 51 30.72 27.15 -7.82
CA VAL A 51 30.02 25.99 -8.41
C VAL A 51 29.38 25.13 -7.32
N ILE A 52 30.07 24.91 -6.20
CA ILE A 52 29.55 24.11 -5.09
C ILE A 52 28.39 24.80 -4.35
N ASN A 53 28.43 26.14 -4.20
CA ASN A 53 27.33 26.89 -3.60
C ASN A 53 26.12 27.02 -4.55
N GLU A 54 26.33 27.09 -5.87
CA GLU A 54 25.23 26.98 -6.85
C GLU A 54 24.60 25.58 -6.88
N LEU A 55 25.38 24.52 -6.60
CA LEU A 55 24.91 23.14 -6.49
C LEU A 55 24.12 22.84 -5.20
N LEU A 56 24.40 23.56 -4.10
CA LEU A 56 23.82 23.28 -2.78
C LEU A 56 22.59 24.14 -2.44
N ASP A 57 22.43 25.34 -3.03
CA ASP A 57 21.30 26.24 -2.71
C ASP A 57 20.08 26.09 -3.64
N SER A 58 20.13 25.26 -4.69
CA SER A 58 18.96 25.00 -5.53
C SER A 58 18.13 23.83 -4.96
N LYS A 59 17.01 24.16 -4.28
CA LYS A 59 16.03 23.19 -3.76
C LYS A 59 15.25 22.41 -4.84
N THR A 60 15.60 22.52 -6.12
CA THR A 60 15.00 21.75 -7.22
C THR A 60 15.98 21.69 -8.38
N THR A 61 16.71 20.58 -8.56
CA THR A 61 17.35 20.04 -9.81
C THR A 61 18.75 19.43 -9.62
N VAL A 62 18.91 18.42 -8.75
CA VAL A 62 20.14 17.58 -8.76
C VAL A 62 20.03 16.36 -9.71
N ASN A 63 18.86 16.14 -10.35
CA ASN A 63 18.64 15.02 -11.26
C ASN A 63 18.03 15.46 -12.61
N LYS A 64 18.80 16.14 -13.46
CA LYS A 64 18.46 16.31 -14.88
C LYS A 64 19.72 16.30 -15.73
N VAL A 65 20.35 15.13 -15.88
CA VAL A 65 21.21 14.90 -17.05
C VAL A 65 20.44 13.92 -17.92
N ASN A 66 19.77 14.45 -18.93
CA ASN A 66 19.08 13.62 -19.92
C ASN A 66 20.11 12.76 -20.67
N ALA A 67 19.71 11.70 -21.36
CA ALA A 67 20.65 10.88 -22.11
C ALA A 67 21.42 11.74 -23.13
N GLN A 68 22.75 11.62 -23.16
CA GLN A 68 23.58 12.39 -24.09
C GLN A 68 23.33 11.91 -25.51
N THR A 69 22.88 12.81 -26.38
CA THR A 69 22.82 12.56 -27.82
C THR A 69 24.06 13.15 -28.47
N LYS A 70 24.82 12.38 -29.24
CA LYS A 70 25.97 12.95 -29.93
C LYS A 70 25.51 13.78 -31.11
N PHE A 71 26.15 14.93 -31.32
CA PHE A 71 25.92 15.77 -32.49
C PHE A 71 26.17 15.01 -33.80
N SER A 72 27.08 14.05 -33.80
CA SER A 72 27.35 13.15 -34.95
C SER A 72 26.09 12.40 -35.39
N ASP A 73 25.25 12.00 -34.44
CA ASP A 73 24.11 11.11 -34.64
C ASP A 73 22.87 11.87 -35.12
N LEU A 74 22.89 13.21 -35.04
CA LEU A 74 21.84 14.06 -35.56
C LEU A 74 21.90 14.08 -37.10
N VAL A 75 20.76 13.90 -37.74
CA VAL A 75 20.53 14.23 -39.15
C VAL A 75 19.85 15.59 -39.24
N ASP A 76 20.47 16.53 -39.98
CA ASP A 76 19.96 17.90 -40.14
C ASP A 76 18.53 17.88 -40.70
N LYS A 77 17.64 18.63 -40.04
CA LYS A 77 16.20 18.80 -40.33
C LYS A 77 15.32 17.55 -40.22
N GLU A 78 15.90 16.36 -40.14
CA GLU A 78 15.16 15.10 -40.02
C GLU A 78 15.03 14.62 -38.57
N THR A 79 16.03 14.90 -37.75
CA THR A 79 16.02 14.43 -36.36
C THR A 79 14.95 15.14 -35.55
N THR A 80 14.18 14.36 -34.78
CA THR A 80 13.24 14.86 -33.78
C THR A 80 13.68 14.42 -32.40
N LEU A 81 14.03 15.38 -31.54
CA LEU A 81 14.35 15.13 -30.15
C LEU A 81 13.11 15.32 -29.28
N THR A 82 12.97 14.53 -28.23
CA THR A 82 11.88 14.67 -27.25
C THR A 82 12.36 15.40 -26.01
N ALA A 83 11.52 16.27 -25.47
CA ALA A 83 11.82 17.07 -24.27
C ALA A 83 10.66 17.03 -23.27
N ALA A 84 10.96 17.08 -21.97
CA ALA A 84 9.96 17.48 -21.01
C ALA A 84 9.56 18.95 -21.26
N PRO A 85 8.26 19.30 -21.20
CA PRO A 85 7.83 20.69 -21.34
C PRO A 85 8.45 21.59 -20.26
N ILE A 86 8.89 22.78 -20.67
CA ILE A 86 9.43 23.81 -19.77
C ILE A 86 8.32 24.81 -19.51
N PHE A 87 7.50 24.53 -18.52
CA PHE A 87 6.33 25.35 -18.20
C PHE A 87 6.67 26.70 -17.55
N GLY A 88 5.75 27.64 -17.72
CA GLY A 88 5.77 28.98 -17.16
C GLY A 88 6.68 29.95 -17.92
N LYS A 89 6.34 31.24 -17.81
CA LYS A 89 7.10 32.32 -18.46
C LYS A 89 8.52 32.40 -17.88
N LYS A 90 9.51 32.25 -18.75
CA LYS A 90 10.94 32.41 -18.46
C LYS A 90 11.54 33.47 -19.37
N SER A 91 12.67 34.05 -18.99
CA SER A 91 13.44 34.84 -19.95
C SER A 91 13.96 33.94 -21.08
N SER A 92 14.20 34.50 -22.26
CA SER A 92 14.70 33.74 -23.42
C SER A 92 16.01 33.01 -23.10
N THR A 93 16.87 33.59 -22.26
CA THR A 93 18.14 32.98 -21.84
C THR A 93 17.90 31.78 -20.91
N GLU A 94 17.02 31.92 -19.93
CA GLU A 94 16.70 30.83 -18.98
C GLU A 94 16.00 29.67 -19.68
N PHE A 95 15.05 29.96 -20.57
CA PHE A 95 14.36 28.94 -21.36
C PHE A 95 15.35 28.19 -22.25
N THR A 96 16.22 28.91 -22.97
CA THR A 96 17.24 28.29 -23.84
C THR A 96 18.19 27.39 -23.05
N LYS A 97 18.67 27.85 -21.88
CA LYS A 97 19.54 27.04 -21.01
C LYS A 97 18.84 25.79 -20.48
N ALA A 98 17.59 25.93 -20.02
CA ALA A 98 16.80 24.80 -19.55
C ALA A 98 16.55 23.78 -20.66
N LEU A 99 16.21 24.24 -21.87
CA LEU A 99 15.98 23.37 -23.03
C LEU A 99 17.28 22.71 -23.51
N GLN A 100 18.41 23.42 -23.50
CA GLN A 100 19.70 22.85 -23.87
C GLN A 100 20.12 21.74 -22.90
N GLY A 101 19.93 21.94 -21.60
CA GLY A 101 20.16 20.90 -20.59
C GLY A 101 19.22 19.70 -20.75
N GLU A 102 17.96 19.95 -21.12
CA GLU A 102 16.96 18.91 -21.39
C GLU A 102 17.29 18.12 -22.67
N LEU A 103 17.73 18.75 -23.76
CA LEU A 103 18.06 18.04 -24.99
C LEU A 103 19.44 17.36 -24.92
N ASN A 104 20.34 17.86 -24.08
CA ASN A 104 21.66 17.31 -23.75
C ASN A 104 22.47 16.78 -24.94
N VAL A 105 22.55 17.58 -26.01
CA VAL A 105 23.37 17.24 -27.19
C VAL A 105 24.83 17.58 -26.91
N VAL A 106 25.71 16.61 -27.12
CA VAL A 106 27.16 16.73 -26.87
C VAL A 106 27.99 16.45 -28.12
N ASN A 107 29.21 16.96 -28.17
CA ASN A 107 30.19 16.60 -29.19
C ASN A 107 30.84 15.23 -28.88
N ASP A 108 31.77 14.80 -29.73
CA ASP A 108 32.46 13.50 -29.57
C ASP A 108 33.31 13.41 -28.29
N SER A 109 33.68 14.54 -27.69
CA SER A 109 34.39 14.61 -26.40
C SER A 109 33.46 14.72 -25.19
N GLY A 110 32.14 14.61 -25.39
CA GLY A 110 31.14 14.67 -24.32
C GLY A 110 30.85 16.08 -23.79
N GLN A 111 31.29 17.13 -24.48
CA GLN A 111 31.01 18.53 -24.13
C GLN A 111 29.70 18.98 -24.79
N LEU A 112 28.85 19.69 -24.05
CA LEU A 112 27.60 20.26 -24.56
C LEU A 112 27.83 21.14 -25.80
N VAL A 113 27.04 20.92 -26.85
CA VAL A 113 27.09 21.74 -28.06
C VAL A 113 26.20 22.97 -27.88
N PRO A 114 26.71 24.20 -28.13
CA PRO A 114 25.91 25.42 -28.14
C PRO A 114 24.63 25.29 -28.98
N MET A 115 23.53 25.81 -28.45
CA MET A 115 22.20 25.71 -29.05
C MET A 115 21.56 27.09 -29.16
N THR A 116 20.84 27.34 -30.26
CA THR A 116 19.96 28.48 -30.44
C THR A 116 18.55 28.01 -30.76
N ILE A 117 17.54 28.72 -30.26
CA ILE A 117 16.13 28.44 -30.57
C ILE A 117 15.80 28.99 -31.97
N GLY A 118 15.12 28.18 -32.77
CA GLY A 118 14.56 28.57 -34.06
C GLY A 118 13.09 28.99 -33.91
N ASP A 119 12.19 28.28 -34.59
CA ASP A 119 10.75 28.56 -34.55
C ASP A 119 10.15 28.16 -33.20
N THR A 120 9.13 28.88 -32.75
CA THR A 120 8.28 28.49 -31.61
C THR A 120 6.84 28.20 -32.05
N ASP A 121 6.10 27.42 -31.28
CA ASP A 121 4.67 27.23 -31.44
C ASP A 121 3.85 28.37 -30.79
N SER A 122 2.52 28.28 -30.87
CA SER A 122 1.59 29.25 -30.26
C SER A 122 1.66 29.31 -28.74
N HIS A 123 2.25 28.31 -28.09
CA HIS A 123 2.42 28.20 -26.65
C HIS A 123 3.82 28.66 -26.19
N GLY A 124 4.66 29.12 -27.13
CA GLY A 124 6.00 29.61 -26.85
C GLY A 124 7.05 28.50 -26.73
N PHE A 125 6.71 27.24 -27.00
CA PHE A 125 7.67 26.15 -27.00
C PHE A 125 8.45 26.11 -28.31
N ALA A 126 9.77 25.87 -28.23
CA ALA A 126 10.61 25.77 -29.42
C ALA A 126 10.21 24.55 -30.26
N LYS A 127 9.82 24.76 -31.52
CA LYS A 127 9.62 23.70 -32.52
C LYS A 127 10.93 23.20 -33.10
N THR A 128 11.90 24.10 -33.27
CA THR A 128 13.21 23.78 -33.83
C THR A 128 14.33 24.41 -33.01
N VAL A 129 15.47 23.74 -32.97
CA VAL A 129 16.71 24.27 -32.40
C VAL A 129 17.87 23.99 -33.32
N THR A 130 18.85 24.88 -33.36
CA THR A 130 20.09 24.72 -34.14
C THR A 130 21.27 24.57 -33.22
N TYR A 131 22.06 23.53 -33.45
CA TYR A 131 23.33 23.28 -32.76
C TYR A 131 24.49 23.72 -33.63
N THR A 132 25.48 24.37 -33.02
CA THR A 132 26.70 24.83 -33.70
C THR A 132 27.93 24.33 -32.94
N THR A 133 28.77 23.54 -33.62
CA THR A 133 30.03 23.04 -33.05
C THR A 133 31.15 24.08 -33.16
N SER A 134 32.26 23.84 -32.45
CA SER A 134 33.44 24.74 -32.46
C SER A 134 34.13 24.85 -33.82
N ASP A 135 33.92 23.90 -34.72
CA ASP A 135 34.36 23.93 -36.12
C ASP A 135 33.29 24.53 -37.07
N ASN A 136 32.31 25.26 -36.54
CA ASN A 136 31.23 25.95 -37.26
C ASN A 136 30.31 25.03 -38.08
N LYS A 137 30.23 23.73 -37.79
CA LYS A 137 29.20 22.87 -38.38
C LYS A 137 27.88 23.09 -37.65
N THR A 138 26.80 23.16 -38.43
CA THR A 138 25.47 23.37 -37.90
C THR A 138 24.53 22.22 -38.25
N LYS A 139 23.64 21.88 -37.32
CA LYS A 139 22.51 20.97 -37.55
C LYS A 139 21.28 21.53 -36.83
N THR A 140 20.17 21.62 -37.55
CA THR A 140 18.86 21.99 -37.03
C THR A 140 18.05 20.75 -36.79
N VAL A 141 17.36 20.66 -35.66
CA VAL A 141 16.52 19.51 -35.31
C VAL A 141 15.15 19.97 -34.84
N ASN A 142 14.16 19.09 -35.01
CA ASN A 142 12.82 19.30 -34.49
C ASN A 142 12.77 18.93 -33.01
N VAL A 143 11.94 19.63 -32.25
CA VAL A 143 11.70 19.35 -30.83
C VAL A 143 10.24 19.00 -30.63
N LYS A 144 10.01 17.86 -29.97
CA LYS A 144 8.68 17.39 -29.60
C LYS A 144 8.57 17.32 -28.08
N TYR A 145 7.56 17.99 -27.53
CA TYR A 145 7.35 17.97 -26.09
C TYR A 145 6.42 16.83 -25.66
N ASN A 146 6.76 16.18 -24.55
CA ASN A 146 5.96 15.14 -23.95
C ASN A 146 4.84 15.73 -23.08
N LEU A 147 3.94 16.50 -23.70
CA LEU A 147 2.74 17.03 -23.05
C LEU A 147 1.77 15.88 -22.70
N THR A 148 1.15 15.98 -21.53
CA THR A 148 0.15 15.01 -21.08
C THR A 148 -1.24 15.43 -21.51
N MET A 149 -2.08 14.50 -21.94
CA MET A 149 -3.50 14.72 -22.14
C MET A 149 -4.20 14.87 -20.79
N PRO A 150 -5.13 15.83 -20.62
CA PRO A 150 -5.93 15.91 -19.42
C PRO A 150 -6.83 14.67 -19.28
N THR A 151 -7.22 14.35 -18.05
CA THR A 151 -7.96 13.14 -17.69
C THR A 151 -9.22 13.47 -16.89
N VAL A 152 -10.19 12.56 -16.90
CA VAL A 152 -11.39 12.64 -16.05
C VAL A 152 -11.16 11.89 -14.75
N SER A 153 -11.66 12.41 -13.64
CA SER A 153 -11.61 11.75 -12.33
C SER A 153 -12.95 11.86 -11.62
N PHE A 154 -13.45 10.71 -11.15
CA PHE A 154 -14.67 10.58 -10.37
C PHE A 154 -14.35 10.44 -8.88
N SER A 155 -14.94 11.29 -8.03
CA SER A 155 -14.69 11.27 -6.58
C SER A 155 -15.63 10.34 -5.80
N LYS A 156 -16.81 10.03 -6.35
CA LYS A 156 -17.85 9.19 -5.71
C LYS A 156 -18.30 7.99 -6.58
N GLY A 157 -17.44 7.53 -7.49
CA GLY A 157 -17.78 6.51 -8.49
C GLY A 157 -18.38 7.11 -9.77
N THR A 158 -18.64 6.25 -10.76
CA THR A 158 -19.10 6.66 -12.10
C THR A 158 -20.61 6.80 -12.23
N THR A 159 -21.37 6.34 -11.23
CA THR A 159 -22.83 6.38 -11.22
C THR A 159 -23.34 7.64 -10.51
N MET A 160 -24.28 8.34 -11.15
CA MET A 160 -24.97 9.51 -10.61
C MET A 160 -26.48 9.24 -10.60
N ASN A 161 -27.10 9.42 -9.45
CA ASN A 161 -28.52 9.17 -9.23
C ASN A 161 -29.25 10.50 -9.02
N PHE A 162 -30.40 10.68 -9.67
CA PHE A 162 -31.24 11.87 -9.55
C PHE A 162 -32.72 11.49 -9.46
N THR A 163 -33.54 12.38 -8.91
CA THR A 163 -35.01 12.18 -8.85
C THR A 163 -35.73 12.58 -10.13
N SER A 164 -35.08 13.34 -11.03
CA SER A 164 -35.68 13.73 -12.31
C SER A 164 -34.64 14.12 -13.36
N ALA A 165 -35.06 14.11 -14.64
CA ALA A 165 -34.26 14.60 -15.75
C ALA A 165 -33.93 16.10 -15.63
N ASN A 166 -34.87 16.91 -15.11
CA ASN A 166 -34.65 18.34 -14.91
C ASN A 166 -33.55 18.60 -13.88
N GLU A 167 -33.63 17.92 -12.73
CA GLU A 167 -32.60 17.98 -11.69
C GLU A 167 -31.25 17.51 -12.22
N ALA A 168 -31.21 16.40 -12.99
CA ALA A 168 -29.98 15.92 -13.60
C ALA A 168 -29.35 16.97 -14.52
N ASN A 169 -30.14 17.61 -15.39
CA ASN A 169 -29.65 18.64 -16.32
C ASN A 169 -29.16 19.90 -15.61
N GLU A 170 -29.86 20.36 -14.58
CA GLU A 170 -29.44 21.49 -13.74
C GLU A 170 -28.17 21.15 -12.93
N SER A 171 -28.03 19.89 -12.52
CA SER A 171 -26.98 19.45 -11.62
C SER A 171 -25.70 19.04 -12.34
N ILE A 172 -25.74 18.40 -13.51
CA ILE A 172 -24.53 17.90 -14.19
C ILE A 172 -23.53 19.03 -14.43
N SER A 173 -23.98 20.19 -14.90
CA SER A 173 -23.11 21.38 -15.05
C SER A 173 -22.49 21.84 -13.72
N ASN A 174 -23.21 21.66 -12.61
CA ASN A 174 -22.73 21.93 -11.26
C ASN A 174 -21.89 20.80 -10.66
N LEU A 175 -21.96 19.58 -11.19
CA LEU A 175 -21.21 18.41 -10.71
C LEU A 175 -19.88 18.24 -11.45
N ILE A 176 -19.71 18.92 -12.58
CA ILE A 176 -18.47 18.99 -13.34
C ILE A 176 -17.65 20.24 -12.99
N GLY A 177 -16.32 20.14 -13.05
CA GLY A 177 -15.45 21.30 -12.93
C GLY A 177 -13.99 20.95 -12.61
N ASN A 178 -13.25 21.95 -12.16
CA ASN A 178 -11.80 21.85 -11.93
C ASN A 178 -11.41 21.86 -10.45
N ASN A 179 -12.37 21.66 -9.53
CA ASN A 179 -12.14 21.67 -8.08
C ASN A 179 -12.43 20.29 -7.47
N SER A 180 -11.75 19.97 -6.37
CA SER A 180 -11.81 18.65 -5.72
C SER A 180 -13.13 18.31 -5.03
N SER A 181 -14.02 19.28 -4.81
CA SER A 181 -15.34 19.09 -4.19
C SER A 181 -16.41 18.61 -5.18
N LYS A 182 -16.11 18.58 -6.49
CA LYS A 182 -17.02 18.12 -7.55
C LYS A 182 -17.03 16.59 -7.68
N ILE A 183 -18.13 16.03 -8.18
CA ILE A 183 -18.28 14.58 -8.38
C ILE A 183 -17.42 14.11 -9.56
N VAL A 184 -17.41 14.89 -10.65
CA VAL A 184 -16.61 14.64 -11.84
C VAL A 184 -15.69 15.81 -12.08
N THR A 185 -14.39 15.54 -12.24
CA THR A 185 -13.38 16.60 -12.41
C THR A 185 -12.48 16.34 -13.60
N ALA A 186 -12.07 17.41 -14.27
CA ALA A 186 -10.96 17.36 -15.20
C ALA A 186 -9.65 17.62 -14.46
N LYS A 187 -8.62 16.82 -14.75
CA LYS A 187 -7.27 16.96 -14.19
C LYS A 187 -6.27 17.13 -15.33
N THR A 188 -5.45 18.17 -15.26
CA THR A 188 -4.26 18.32 -16.11
C THR A 188 -3.02 18.33 -15.22
N THR A 189 -1.94 17.71 -15.71
CA THR A 189 -0.62 17.75 -15.09
C THR A 189 0.35 18.69 -15.80
N ASN A 190 -0.06 19.25 -16.95
CA ASN A 190 0.74 20.26 -17.62
C ASN A 190 0.66 21.58 -16.86
N GLY A 191 1.77 22.31 -16.80
CA GLY A 191 1.79 23.67 -16.27
C GLY A 191 1.40 24.72 -17.31
N ASP A 192 1.47 25.98 -16.89
CA ASP A 192 1.31 27.16 -17.74
C ASP A 192 2.25 27.11 -18.95
N ASP A 193 1.82 27.69 -20.07
CA ASP A 193 2.66 27.68 -21.28
C ASP A 193 3.92 28.54 -21.14
N ALA A 194 4.85 28.42 -22.10
CA ALA A 194 6.11 29.15 -22.06
C ALA A 194 5.94 30.67 -22.23
N ASN A 195 4.79 31.12 -22.74
CA ASN A 195 4.40 32.52 -22.80
C ASN A 195 3.88 33.06 -21.46
N GLY A 196 3.51 32.16 -20.53
CA GLY A 196 2.92 32.48 -19.23
C GLY A 196 1.40 32.51 -19.21
N ASN A 197 0.73 31.98 -20.24
CA ASN A 197 -0.71 31.81 -20.21
C ASN A 197 -1.06 30.65 -19.26
N THR A 198 -2.00 30.91 -18.36
CA THR A 198 -2.41 29.94 -17.35
C THR A 198 -3.02 28.69 -17.98
N ASN A 199 -2.52 27.52 -17.57
CA ASN A 199 -3.16 26.26 -17.95
C ASN A 199 -4.23 25.86 -16.92
N ALA A 200 -5.43 25.58 -17.41
CA ALA A 200 -6.51 25.04 -16.60
C ALA A 200 -7.26 23.98 -17.40
N ALA A 201 -7.48 22.83 -16.77
CA ALA A 201 -8.35 21.81 -17.34
C ALA A 201 -9.79 22.36 -17.46
N LYS A 202 -10.60 21.76 -18.33
CA LYS A 202 -12.04 22.01 -18.51
C LYS A 202 -12.70 20.69 -18.81
N LEU A 203 -14.02 20.61 -18.62
CA LEU A 203 -14.79 19.40 -18.89
C LEU A 203 -16.02 19.76 -19.72
N SER A 204 -16.31 18.94 -20.73
CA SER A 204 -17.60 18.91 -21.42
C SER A 204 -18.28 17.55 -21.20
N ALA A 205 -19.59 17.51 -21.37
CA ALA A 205 -20.39 16.30 -21.20
C ALA A 205 -21.29 16.06 -22.43
N ASN A 206 -21.47 14.79 -22.79
CA ASN A 206 -22.30 14.35 -23.92
C ASN A 206 -23.09 13.08 -23.55
N PRO A 207 -24.43 13.04 -23.69
CA PRO A 207 -25.29 14.10 -24.23
C PRO A 207 -25.34 15.32 -23.31
N VAL A 208 -25.57 16.49 -23.92
CA VAL A 208 -25.71 17.76 -23.19
C VAL A 208 -27.02 17.82 -22.40
N SER A 209 -28.02 17.03 -22.81
CA SER A 209 -29.33 16.94 -22.16
C SER A 209 -29.70 15.49 -21.87
N ILE A 210 -30.05 15.22 -20.62
CA ILE A 210 -30.51 13.93 -20.10
C ILE A 210 -32.03 13.90 -20.17
N THR A 211 -32.57 12.86 -20.80
CA THR A 211 -34.03 12.62 -20.89
C THR A 211 -34.45 11.28 -20.29
N ALA A 212 -33.51 10.36 -20.11
CA ALA A 212 -33.68 9.04 -19.53
C ALA A 212 -32.40 8.59 -18.84
N SER A 213 -32.47 7.54 -18.02
CA SER A 213 -31.28 6.86 -17.50
C SER A 213 -30.39 6.37 -18.64
N GLY A 214 -29.08 6.48 -18.50
CA GLY A 214 -28.13 6.09 -19.53
C GLY A 214 -26.73 6.63 -19.30
N ASP A 215 -25.84 6.37 -20.25
CA ASP A 215 -24.44 6.75 -20.17
C ASP A 215 -24.20 8.19 -20.66
N ILE A 216 -23.24 8.84 -20.01
CA ILE A 216 -22.75 10.19 -20.31
C ILE A 216 -21.22 10.16 -20.46
N GLU A 217 -20.73 10.64 -21.59
CA GLU A 217 -19.30 10.78 -21.86
C GLU A 217 -18.81 12.17 -21.43
N PHE A 218 -17.79 12.19 -20.57
CA PHE A 218 -17.11 13.41 -20.16
C PHE A 218 -15.80 13.54 -20.91
N THR A 219 -15.60 14.65 -21.63
CA THR A 219 -14.35 14.92 -22.36
C THR A 219 -13.60 16.07 -21.68
N PRO A 220 -12.39 15.83 -21.13
CA PRO A 220 -11.57 16.88 -20.57
C PRO A 220 -10.83 17.62 -21.67
N SER A 221 -10.48 18.88 -21.44
CA SER A 221 -9.59 19.66 -22.32
C SER A 221 -8.74 20.62 -21.51
N ASP A 222 -7.63 21.07 -22.06
CA ASP A 222 -6.80 22.15 -21.50
C ASP A 222 -6.27 23.03 -22.65
N ILE A 223 -5.34 23.96 -22.37
CA ILE A 223 -4.83 24.87 -23.43
C ILE A 223 -4.05 24.14 -24.53
N TYR A 224 -3.63 22.89 -24.29
CA TYR A 224 -2.88 22.06 -25.21
C TYR A 224 -3.77 21.09 -26.01
N GLY A 225 -5.08 21.03 -25.70
CA GLY A 225 -6.07 20.32 -26.50
C GLY A 225 -7.02 19.44 -25.68
N ASN A 226 -7.71 18.54 -26.38
CA ASN A 226 -8.63 17.58 -25.77
C ASN A 226 -7.86 16.44 -25.10
N GLY A 227 -8.42 15.95 -24.00
CA GLY A 227 -7.90 14.84 -23.24
C GLY A 227 -8.67 13.54 -23.45
N ILE A 228 -8.46 12.61 -22.52
CA ILE A 228 -9.02 11.26 -22.63
C ILE A 228 -10.43 11.25 -22.05
N PRO A 229 -11.48 10.91 -22.83
CA PRO A 229 -12.84 10.88 -22.34
C PRO A 229 -13.06 9.72 -21.35
N ALA A 230 -14.07 9.87 -20.50
CA ALA A 230 -14.53 8.80 -19.60
C ALA A 230 -16.05 8.79 -19.47
N THR A 231 -16.64 7.61 -19.31
CA THR A 231 -18.09 7.41 -19.22
C THR A 231 -18.55 7.33 -17.77
N GLY A 232 -19.59 8.11 -17.43
CA GLY A 232 -20.41 7.92 -16.24
C GLY A 232 -21.80 7.42 -16.60
N THR A 233 -22.56 6.93 -15.63
CA THR A 233 -23.94 6.47 -15.82
C THR A 233 -24.88 7.31 -14.98
N VAL A 234 -25.97 7.79 -15.58
CA VAL A 234 -27.04 8.51 -14.91
C VAL A 234 -28.24 7.60 -14.70
N ASN A 235 -28.73 7.53 -13.46
CA ASN A 235 -29.98 6.86 -13.10
C ASN A 235 -31.02 7.89 -12.66
N LEU A 236 -32.20 7.84 -13.27
CA LEU A 236 -33.34 8.66 -12.89
C LEU A 236 -34.34 7.83 -12.09
N TYR A 237 -34.59 8.22 -10.84
CA TYR A 237 -35.51 7.53 -9.94
C TYR A 237 -36.89 8.19 -9.96
N SER A 238 -37.93 7.39 -10.12
CA SER A 238 -39.33 7.81 -10.01
C SER A 238 -40.02 7.11 -8.84
N ALA A 239 -41.15 7.67 -8.40
CA ALA A 239 -41.94 7.07 -7.34
C ALA A 239 -42.40 5.65 -7.75
N PRO A 240 -42.08 4.61 -6.96
CA PRO A 240 -42.36 3.24 -7.35
C PRO A 240 -43.78 2.81 -6.99
N THR A 241 -44.25 1.71 -7.59
CA THR A 241 -45.48 1.04 -7.17
C THR A 241 -45.18 -0.01 -6.11
N VAL A 242 -45.69 0.16 -4.89
CA VAL A 242 -45.48 -0.79 -3.79
C VAL A 242 -46.30 -2.07 -4.02
N PRO A 243 -45.68 -3.25 -4.01
CA PRO A 243 -46.40 -4.51 -4.18
C PRO A 243 -47.26 -4.87 -2.96
N ASP A 244 -48.29 -5.69 -3.18
CA ASP A 244 -49.13 -6.21 -2.11
C ASP A 244 -48.34 -7.14 -1.16
N ARG A 245 -48.68 -7.11 0.13
CA ARG A 245 -47.98 -7.87 1.19
C ARG A 245 -48.92 -8.80 1.95
N LYS A 246 -48.48 -10.03 2.15
CA LYS A 246 -49.14 -11.05 2.98
C LYS A 246 -48.28 -11.42 4.17
N SER A 247 -48.91 -11.54 5.34
CA SER A 247 -48.27 -12.05 6.55
C SER A 247 -49.27 -12.75 7.47
N VAL A 248 -48.75 -13.48 8.46
CA VAL A 248 -49.58 -14.17 9.46
C VAL A 248 -49.70 -13.42 10.78
N THR A 249 -48.91 -12.37 10.97
CA THR A 249 -49.03 -11.48 12.14
C THR A 249 -48.99 -10.01 11.72
N SER A 250 -49.65 -9.12 12.47
CA SER A 250 -49.56 -7.68 12.21
C SER A 250 -48.20 -7.09 12.63
N THR A 251 -47.44 -7.79 13.47
CA THR A 251 -46.10 -7.39 13.93
C THR A 251 -45.06 -7.48 12.83
N THR A 252 -45.06 -8.56 12.04
CA THR A 252 -44.10 -8.79 10.95
C THR A 252 -44.26 -7.82 9.78
N ILE A 253 -45.44 -7.22 9.60
CA ILE A 253 -45.70 -6.23 8.54
C ILE A 253 -45.01 -4.89 8.81
N LYS A 254 -44.66 -4.60 10.06
CA LYS A 254 -43.88 -3.40 10.39
C LYS A 254 -42.41 -3.51 9.99
N ASN A 255 -41.92 -4.72 9.69
CA ASN A 255 -40.54 -4.90 9.28
C ASN A 255 -40.34 -4.32 7.87
N PRO A 256 -39.22 -3.63 7.63
CA PRO A 256 -38.87 -3.18 6.29
C PRO A 256 -38.80 -4.37 5.32
N PHE A 257 -39.25 -4.18 4.09
CA PHE A 257 -39.05 -5.14 3.00
C PHE A 257 -38.43 -4.45 1.79
N VAL A 258 -37.81 -5.23 0.92
CA VAL A 258 -37.25 -4.75 -0.36
C VAL A 258 -38.13 -5.19 -1.51
N PHE A 259 -38.16 -4.42 -2.59
CA PHE A 259 -38.81 -4.82 -3.84
C PHE A 259 -38.16 -4.14 -5.04
N THR A 260 -38.34 -4.73 -6.23
CA THR A 260 -37.93 -4.14 -7.50
C THR A 260 -39.17 -3.56 -8.19
N ASP A 261 -39.13 -2.28 -8.54
CA ASP A 261 -40.21 -1.66 -9.29
C ASP A 261 -40.25 -2.22 -10.72
N ALA A 262 -41.41 -2.69 -11.15
CA ALA A 262 -41.56 -3.40 -12.42
C ALA A 262 -41.34 -2.50 -13.65
N ASN A 263 -41.54 -1.19 -13.52
CA ASN A 263 -41.44 -0.24 -14.62
C ASN A 263 -40.00 0.22 -14.84
N SER A 264 -39.31 0.55 -13.74
CA SER A 264 -37.95 1.10 -13.77
C SER A 264 -36.85 0.04 -13.59
N GLY A 265 -37.17 -1.13 -13.04
CA GLY A 265 -36.19 -2.13 -12.64
C GLY A 265 -35.35 -1.73 -11.42
N GLN A 266 -35.66 -0.60 -10.78
CA GLN A 266 -34.92 -0.08 -9.64
C GLN A 266 -35.39 -0.72 -8.34
N LYS A 267 -34.50 -0.78 -7.35
CA LYS A 267 -34.78 -1.40 -6.05
C LYS A 267 -35.11 -0.36 -4.99
N PHE A 268 -36.04 -0.73 -4.12
CA PHE A 268 -36.53 0.11 -3.03
C PHE A 268 -36.68 -0.70 -1.75
N SER A 269 -36.51 -0.04 -0.60
CA SER A 269 -36.92 -0.54 0.71
C SER A 269 -38.15 0.24 1.18
N ALA A 270 -39.17 -0.46 1.68
CA ALA A 270 -40.39 0.15 2.20
C ALA A 270 -40.65 -0.25 3.64
N THR A 271 -41.04 0.72 4.47
CA THR A 271 -41.46 0.52 5.86
C THR A 271 -42.82 1.16 6.06
N THR A 272 -43.79 0.40 6.60
CA THR A 272 -45.13 0.96 6.84
C THR A 272 -45.12 1.95 8.00
N THR A 273 -45.88 3.04 7.87
CA THR A 273 -46.11 4.00 8.95
C THR A 273 -47.40 3.71 9.73
N ASP A 274 -48.24 2.82 9.22
CA ASP A 274 -49.50 2.45 9.84
C ASP A 274 -49.34 1.22 10.75
N THR A 275 -50.30 1.03 11.65
CA THR A 275 -50.40 -0.20 12.47
C THR A 275 -51.65 -0.96 12.05
N PRO A 276 -51.57 -1.88 11.06
CA PRO A 276 -52.72 -2.67 10.66
C PRO A 276 -53.20 -3.58 11.79
N ALA A 277 -54.51 -3.83 11.86
CA ALA A 277 -55.10 -4.72 12.86
C ALA A 277 -54.64 -6.18 12.68
N ALA A 278 -54.75 -6.99 13.73
CA ALA A 278 -54.18 -8.35 13.81
C ALA A 278 -54.77 -9.36 12.79
N SER A 279 -55.92 -9.07 12.19
CA SER A 279 -56.52 -9.83 11.08
C SER A 279 -57.22 -8.85 10.15
N VAL A 280 -56.72 -8.69 8.92
CA VAL A 280 -57.23 -7.73 7.92
C VAL A 280 -57.16 -8.32 6.52
N ASN A 281 -58.21 -8.09 5.72
CA ASN A 281 -58.34 -8.66 4.39
C ASN A 281 -58.75 -7.61 3.35
N PRO A 282 -57.95 -7.47 2.29
CA PRO A 282 -56.79 -6.59 2.25
C PRO A 282 -57.11 -5.14 2.65
N VAL A 283 -56.18 -4.46 3.31
CA VAL A 283 -56.29 -3.03 3.68
C VAL A 283 -55.15 -2.23 3.07
N SER A 284 -55.45 -1.02 2.60
CA SER A 284 -54.44 -0.09 2.09
C SER A 284 -53.72 0.60 3.25
N VAL A 285 -52.40 0.56 3.26
CA VAL A 285 -51.55 1.21 4.26
C VAL A 285 -50.52 2.12 3.59
N ASN A 286 -50.03 3.10 4.35
CA ASN A 286 -48.99 4.04 3.95
C ASN A 286 -47.59 3.47 4.19
N TYR A 287 -46.67 3.79 3.28
CA TYR A 287 -45.26 3.40 3.33
C TYR A 287 -44.35 4.62 3.16
N ASN A 288 -43.27 4.62 3.93
CA ASN A 288 -42.05 5.37 3.63
C ASN A 288 -41.16 4.46 2.78
N ILE A 289 -40.74 4.95 1.62
CA ILE A 289 -40.02 4.19 0.60
C ILE A 289 -38.67 4.87 0.37
N THR A 290 -37.59 4.10 0.33
CA THR A 290 -36.22 4.59 0.11
C THR A 290 -35.59 3.82 -1.04
N ALA A 291 -34.99 4.51 -2.00
CA ALA A 291 -34.24 3.86 -3.06
C ALA A 291 -33.00 3.16 -2.48
N ILE A 292 -32.70 1.96 -2.97
CA ILE A 292 -31.56 1.16 -2.51
C ILE A 292 -30.80 0.57 -3.70
N ASP A 293 -29.52 0.28 -3.49
CA ASP A 293 -28.69 -0.44 -4.45
C ASP A 293 -28.97 -1.95 -4.42
N SER A 294 -28.24 -2.71 -5.22
CA SER A 294 -28.38 -4.17 -5.29
C SER A 294 -28.11 -4.87 -3.96
N MET A 295 -27.28 -4.27 -3.10
CA MET A 295 -26.86 -4.73 -1.78
C MET A 295 -27.79 -4.27 -0.65
N GLY A 296 -28.78 -3.43 -0.93
CA GLY A 296 -29.69 -2.86 0.06
C GLY A 296 -29.20 -1.58 0.73
N ASN A 297 -28.09 -0.98 0.29
CA ASN A 297 -27.64 0.30 0.80
C ASN A 297 -28.49 1.43 0.23
N THR A 298 -28.74 2.47 1.02
CA THR A 298 -29.46 3.66 0.58
C THR A 298 -28.77 4.31 -0.61
N VAL A 299 -29.58 4.61 -1.65
CA VAL A 299 -29.16 5.41 -2.79
C VAL A 299 -29.40 6.87 -2.46
N ASN A 300 -28.33 7.66 -2.51
CA ASN A 300 -28.39 9.09 -2.30
C ASN A 300 -28.46 9.83 -3.64
N ASP A 301 -29.21 10.92 -3.64
CA ASP A 301 -29.29 11.87 -4.72
C ASP A 301 -27.94 12.57 -4.91
N SER A 302 -27.48 12.66 -6.15
CA SER A 302 -26.15 13.18 -6.48
C SER A 302 -26.07 14.69 -6.42
N ALA A 303 -27.19 15.40 -6.50
CA ALA A 303 -27.26 16.86 -6.37
C ALA A 303 -27.27 17.28 -4.91
N THR A 304 -28.11 16.65 -4.09
CA THR A 304 -28.34 17.05 -2.69
C THR A 304 -27.49 16.27 -1.68
N GLY A 305 -27.10 15.03 -2.00
CA GLY A 305 -26.43 14.11 -1.09
C GLY A 305 -27.37 13.39 -0.12
N GLU A 306 -28.67 13.70 -0.15
CA GLU A 306 -29.71 13.12 0.71
C GLU A 306 -30.23 11.79 0.13
N ALA A 307 -30.88 10.99 0.97
CA ALA A 307 -31.51 9.74 0.52
C ALA A 307 -32.65 10.03 -0.46
N ILE A 308 -32.75 9.27 -1.56
CA ILE A 308 -33.90 9.34 -2.45
C ILE A 308 -35.07 8.59 -1.79
N THR A 309 -36.09 9.35 -1.36
CA THR A 309 -37.25 8.81 -0.65
C THR A 309 -38.59 9.21 -1.28
N TYR A 310 -39.58 8.34 -1.14
CA TYR A 310 -40.96 8.55 -1.58
C TYR A 310 -41.94 8.14 -0.48
N SER A 311 -43.16 8.67 -0.55
CA SER A 311 -44.31 8.10 0.16
C SER A 311 -45.18 7.34 -0.84
N GLY A 312 -45.70 6.19 -0.42
CA GLY A 312 -46.60 5.40 -1.27
C GLY A 312 -47.64 4.64 -0.46
N LYS A 313 -48.54 3.96 -1.17
CA LYS A 313 -49.53 3.07 -0.58
C LYS A 313 -49.37 1.67 -1.16
N GLY A 314 -49.61 0.66 -0.34
CA GLY A 314 -49.67 -0.74 -0.76
C GLY A 314 -50.74 -1.48 0.05
N ASN A 315 -51.22 -2.60 -0.47
CA ASN A 315 -52.22 -3.39 0.25
C ASN A 315 -51.55 -4.46 1.12
N VAL A 316 -52.18 -4.70 2.26
CA VAL A 316 -51.73 -5.65 3.26
C VAL A 316 -52.85 -6.64 3.58
N THR A 317 -52.52 -7.92 3.61
CA THR A 317 -53.37 -9.00 4.14
C THR A 317 -52.69 -9.65 5.33
N VAL A 318 -53.39 -9.74 6.47
CA VAL A 318 -52.96 -10.48 7.67
C VAL A 318 -53.98 -11.57 7.97
N THR A 319 -53.55 -12.83 8.02
CA THR A 319 -54.41 -13.99 8.32
C THR A 319 -53.76 -14.92 9.33
N ASP A 320 -54.57 -15.50 10.22
CA ASP A 320 -54.17 -16.49 11.22
C ASP A 320 -53.94 -17.90 10.65
N ASN A 321 -54.09 -18.11 9.34
CA ASN A 321 -53.95 -19.41 8.70
C ASN A 321 -52.49 -19.72 8.31
N SER A 322 -51.93 -20.80 8.87
CA SER A 322 -50.59 -21.32 8.57
C SER A 322 -50.39 -21.79 7.14
N ASP A 323 -51.46 -22.09 6.40
CA ASP A 323 -51.38 -22.51 4.99
C ASP A 323 -51.23 -21.32 4.02
N THR A 324 -51.08 -20.10 4.54
CA THR A 324 -51.00 -18.90 3.70
C THR A 324 -49.56 -18.61 3.30
N ALA A 325 -49.31 -18.43 2.00
CA ALA A 325 -48.04 -17.90 1.52
C ALA A 325 -47.76 -16.51 2.10
N ILE A 326 -46.64 -16.38 2.81
CA ILE A 326 -46.17 -15.11 3.39
C ILE A 326 -45.09 -14.49 2.51
N ASN A 327 -44.94 -13.17 2.58
CA ASN A 327 -43.83 -12.48 1.94
C ASN A 327 -42.66 -12.27 2.91
N TYR A 328 -41.44 -12.47 2.43
CA TYR A 328 -40.20 -12.34 3.19
C TYR A 328 -39.05 -11.85 2.31
N MET A 329 -38.00 -11.34 2.93
CA MET A 329 -36.77 -10.91 2.25
C MET A 329 -35.73 -12.03 2.28
N ILE A 330 -35.04 -12.22 1.17
CA ILE A 330 -33.80 -13.01 1.12
C ILE A 330 -32.61 -12.06 1.12
N VAL A 331 -31.65 -12.32 2.00
CA VAL A 331 -30.40 -11.56 2.12
C VAL A 331 -29.25 -12.50 1.80
N PHE A 332 -28.59 -12.21 0.68
CA PHE A 332 -27.38 -12.88 0.30
C PHE A 332 -26.19 -12.16 0.91
N LYS A 333 -25.46 -12.87 1.76
CA LYS A 333 -24.26 -12.40 2.45
C LYS A 333 -23.04 -13.02 1.78
N ASP A 334 -22.02 -12.22 1.51
CA ASP A 334 -20.76 -12.72 0.98
C ASP A 334 -20.17 -13.74 1.97
N ALA A 335 -19.80 -14.92 1.46
CA ALA A 335 -19.37 -16.03 2.29
C ALA A 335 -18.10 -15.72 3.10
N ASN A 336 -17.25 -14.82 2.62
CA ASN A 336 -15.97 -14.47 3.24
C ASN A 336 -16.11 -13.33 4.26
N THR A 337 -16.81 -12.28 3.88
CA THR A 337 -16.90 -11.03 4.67
C THR A 337 -18.15 -10.97 5.54
N GLY A 338 -19.18 -11.76 5.22
CA GLY A 338 -20.50 -11.70 5.87
C GLY A 338 -21.33 -10.47 5.52
N ASN A 339 -20.81 -9.57 4.65
CA ASN A 339 -21.52 -8.38 4.21
C ASN A 339 -22.65 -8.72 3.25
N THR A 340 -23.77 -8.00 3.31
CA THR A 340 -24.84 -8.13 2.31
C THR A 340 -24.33 -7.74 0.93
N VAL A 341 -24.52 -8.63 -0.04
CA VAL A 341 -24.16 -8.43 -1.45
C VAL A 341 -25.36 -8.40 -2.37
N TYR A 342 -26.49 -8.95 -1.93
CA TYR A 342 -27.74 -8.88 -2.68
C TYR A 342 -28.95 -9.07 -1.77
N THR A 343 -30.03 -8.34 -2.05
CA THR A 343 -31.32 -8.56 -1.39
C THR A 343 -32.43 -8.74 -2.43
N MET A 344 -33.42 -9.58 -2.12
CA MET A 344 -34.59 -9.75 -2.99
C MET A 344 -35.86 -10.12 -2.21
N ASP A 345 -37.01 -9.82 -2.80
CA ASP A 345 -38.32 -10.17 -2.27
C ASP A 345 -38.75 -11.56 -2.72
N LYS A 346 -39.38 -12.32 -1.83
CA LYS A 346 -39.97 -13.63 -2.13
C LYS A 346 -41.27 -13.87 -1.37
N SER A 347 -42.02 -14.86 -1.85
CA SER A 347 -43.15 -15.42 -1.13
C SER A 347 -43.10 -16.95 -1.16
N GLY A 348 -43.62 -17.59 -0.12
CA GLY A 348 -43.65 -19.03 0.03
C GLY A 348 -44.56 -19.46 1.18
N GLU A 349 -44.94 -20.73 1.20
CA GLU A 349 -45.83 -21.30 2.21
C GLU A 349 -45.07 -21.62 3.50
N VAL A 350 -45.73 -21.50 4.66
CA VAL A 350 -45.10 -21.86 5.94
C VAL A 350 -44.77 -23.36 5.95
N GLY A 351 -43.53 -23.69 6.29
CA GLY A 351 -42.99 -25.05 6.28
C GLY A 351 -42.24 -25.43 5.00
N GLU A 352 -42.37 -24.66 3.91
CA GLU A 352 -41.59 -24.85 2.68
C GLU A 352 -40.09 -24.71 2.98
N THR A 353 -39.27 -25.51 2.30
CA THR A 353 -37.80 -25.46 2.43
C THR A 353 -37.21 -24.71 1.26
N ILE A 354 -36.48 -23.64 1.53
CA ILE A 354 -35.69 -22.90 0.56
C ILE A 354 -34.28 -23.46 0.52
N ASP A 355 -33.76 -23.69 -0.68
CA ASP A 355 -32.45 -24.23 -0.95
C ASP A 355 -31.65 -23.35 -1.94
N LYS A 356 -30.56 -23.91 -2.48
CA LYS A 356 -29.64 -23.24 -3.40
C LYS A 356 -30.28 -22.74 -4.69
N ASP A 357 -31.40 -23.31 -5.14
CA ASP A 357 -31.99 -22.95 -6.43
C ASP A 357 -32.56 -21.52 -6.40
N VAL A 358 -32.74 -20.94 -5.21
CA VAL A 358 -33.18 -19.55 -5.04
C VAL A 358 -32.16 -18.52 -5.54
N ALA A 359 -30.88 -18.88 -5.67
CA ALA A 359 -29.86 -18.01 -6.27
C ALA A 359 -29.84 -18.05 -7.81
N ASN A 360 -30.58 -18.95 -8.46
CA ASN A 360 -30.55 -19.07 -9.92
C ASN A 360 -30.98 -17.76 -10.60
N GLY A 361 -30.19 -17.31 -11.58
CA GLY A 361 -30.43 -16.06 -12.30
C GLY A 361 -29.98 -14.78 -11.58
N THR A 362 -29.51 -14.86 -10.33
CA THR A 362 -29.02 -13.68 -9.58
C THR A 362 -27.54 -13.36 -9.84
N GLY A 363 -26.81 -14.30 -10.47
CA GLY A 363 -25.36 -14.22 -10.65
C GLY A 363 -24.55 -14.60 -9.40
N TYR A 364 -25.20 -15.08 -8.35
CA TYR A 364 -24.58 -15.58 -7.12
C TYR A 364 -24.62 -17.11 -7.06
N THR A 365 -23.66 -17.70 -6.37
CA THR A 365 -23.56 -19.14 -6.09
C THR A 365 -23.50 -19.37 -4.58
N PHE A 366 -24.21 -20.38 -4.08
CA PHE A 366 -24.22 -20.71 -2.65
C PHE A 366 -22.84 -21.23 -2.19
N SER A 367 -22.46 -20.85 -0.97
CA SER A 367 -21.27 -21.39 -0.31
C SER A 367 -21.63 -22.64 0.50
N GLY A 368 -21.43 -23.82 -0.10
CA GLY A 368 -21.80 -25.11 0.50
C GLY A 368 -23.31 -25.40 0.47
N ASP A 369 -23.70 -26.48 1.11
CA ASP A 369 -25.10 -26.90 1.21
C ASP A 369 -25.82 -26.09 2.30
N GLN A 370 -26.78 -25.26 1.89
CA GLN A 370 -27.59 -24.43 2.79
C GLN A 370 -29.07 -24.63 2.49
N THR A 371 -29.86 -24.88 3.53
CA THR A 371 -31.33 -24.94 3.45
C THR A 371 -31.95 -24.28 4.68
N GLN A 372 -33.10 -23.64 4.50
CA GLN A 372 -33.88 -23.02 5.57
C GLN A 372 -35.38 -23.29 5.37
N LYS A 373 -36.13 -23.45 6.46
CA LYS A 373 -37.59 -23.60 6.41
C LYS A 373 -38.28 -22.29 6.72
N ILE A 374 -39.35 -21.99 6.00
CA ILE A 374 -40.18 -20.81 6.23
C ILE A 374 -40.99 -21.03 7.52
N ALA A 375 -40.74 -20.23 8.55
CA ALA A 375 -41.59 -20.14 9.73
C ALA A 375 -42.67 -19.05 9.56
N ALA A 376 -43.73 -19.12 10.36
CA ALA A 376 -44.84 -18.16 10.33
C ALA A 376 -44.36 -16.70 10.51
N ASP A 377 -43.39 -16.47 11.38
CA ASP A 377 -42.84 -15.15 11.69
C ASP A 377 -41.63 -14.75 10.82
N THR A 378 -41.34 -15.49 9.75
CA THR A 378 -40.19 -15.21 8.88
C THR A 378 -40.37 -13.87 8.16
N THR A 379 -39.44 -12.94 8.40
CA THR A 379 -39.34 -11.69 7.63
C THR A 379 -38.07 -11.60 6.81
N GLU A 380 -37.03 -12.31 7.21
CA GLU A 380 -35.71 -12.30 6.56
C GLU A 380 -35.10 -13.70 6.61
N MET A 381 -34.44 -14.12 5.52
CA MET A 381 -33.62 -15.34 5.47
C MET A 381 -32.26 -15.04 4.87
N ASP A 382 -31.21 -15.44 5.59
CA ASP A 382 -29.82 -15.20 5.23
C ASP A 382 -29.20 -16.40 4.51
N PHE A 383 -28.60 -16.20 3.34
CA PHE A 383 -27.78 -17.23 2.68
C PHE A 383 -26.38 -16.71 2.41
N LYS A 384 -25.37 -17.56 2.62
CA LYS A 384 -23.99 -17.24 2.26
C LYS A 384 -23.73 -17.57 0.80
N VAL A 385 -23.28 -16.60 0.03
CA VAL A 385 -23.05 -16.73 -1.41
C VAL A 385 -21.71 -16.14 -1.83
N THR A 386 -21.31 -16.45 -3.06
CA THR A 386 -20.18 -15.84 -3.77
C THR A 386 -20.63 -15.39 -5.16
N LYS A 387 -20.03 -14.32 -5.70
CA LYS A 387 -20.23 -13.88 -7.08
C LYS A 387 -18.90 -13.44 -7.65
N ASP A 388 -18.55 -13.95 -8.83
CA ASP A 388 -17.35 -13.53 -9.53
C ASP A 388 -17.49 -12.06 -9.99
N ALA A 389 -16.44 -11.28 -9.74
CA ALA A 389 -16.32 -9.88 -10.16
C ALA A 389 -14.99 -9.70 -10.89
N ASN A 390 -14.74 -10.55 -11.87
CA ASN A 390 -13.54 -10.46 -12.68
C ASN A 390 -13.56 -9.12 -13.45
N THR A 391 -12.53 -8.30 -13.27
CA THR A 391 -12.42 -6.98 -13.89
C THR A 391 -11.26 -6.96 -14.89
N THR A 392 -11.54 -6.53 -16.11
CA THR A 392 -10.53 -6.22 -17.12
C THR A 392 -10.00 -4.81 -16.89
N VAL A 393 -8.70 -4.68 -16.69
CA VAL A 393 -8.01 -3.40 -16.57
C VAL A 393 -7.39 -3.02 -17.91
N ASN A 394 -7.68 -1.82 -18.41
CA ASN A 394 -7.01 -1.26 -19.59
C ASN A 394 -6.03 -0.17 -19.15
N TYR A 395 -4.75 -0.31 -19.47
CA TYR A 395 -3.76 0.72 -19.20
C TYR A 395 -3.73 1.74 -20.33
N ILE A 396 -4.10 2.99 -20.07
CA ILE A 396 -4.14 4.06 -21.07
C ILE A 396 -2.99 5.04 -20.85
N SER A 397 -2.18 5.24 -21.87
CA SER A 397 -1.07 6.21 -21.83
C SER A 397 -1.61 7.63 -21.92
N ILE A 398 -1.31 8.46 -20.91
CA ILE A 398 -1.70 9.88 -20.92
C ILE A 398 -0.94 10.72 -21.94
N ILE A 399 0.07 10.19 -22.63
CA ILE A 399 0.77 10.91 -23.69
C ILE A 399 0.11 10.67 -25.05
N THR A 400 -0.43 9.47 -25.26
CA THR A 400 -0.95 9.03 -26.57
C THR A 400 -2.45 8.87 -26.61
N GLY A 401 -3.12 8.80 -25.45
CA GLY A 401 -4.54 8.46 -25.32
C GLY A 401 -4.88 7.03 -25.74
N LYS A 402 -3.87 6.18 -25.98
CA LYS A 402 -4.04 4.82 -26.49
C LYS A 402 -3.76 3.77 -25.41
N PRO A 403 -4.40 2.58 -25.50
CA PRO A 403 -4.09 1.47 -24.63
C PRO A 403 -2.64 0.99 -24.85
N VAL A 404 -1.92 0.73 -23.76
CA VAL A 404 -0.52 0.26 -23.76
C VAL A 404 -0.35 -1.11 -23.10
N GLY A 405 -1.43 -1.67 -22.59
CA GLY A 405 -1.50 -3.00 -22.02
C GLY A 405 -2.86 -3.26 -21.40
N THR A 406 -3.10 -4.52 -21.06
CA THR A 406 -4.29 -4.95 -20.32
C THR A 406 -3.89 -5.87 -19.19
N ASP A 407 -4.76 -5.99 -18.18
CA ASP A 407 -4.63 -6.95 -17.09
C ASP A 407 -6.01 -7.50 -16.74
N THR A 408 -6.07 -8.65 -16.09
CA THR A 408 -7.33 -9.26 -15.63
C THR A 408 -7.22 -9.57 -14.15
N LEU A 409 -8.05 -8.88 -13.38
CA LEU A 409 -8.17 -9.10 -11.95
C LEU A 409 -9.28 -10.10 -11.73
N LYS A 410 -8.98 -11.17 -10.98
CA LYS A 410 -9.96 -12.20 -10.65
C LYS A 410 -10.28 -12.17 -9.16
N GLY A 411 -11.54 -12.44 -8.84
CA GLY A 411 -11.99 -12.53 -7.45
C GLY A 411 -13.47 -12.26 -7.31
N ASN A 412 -13.94 -12.29 -6.07
CA ASN A 412 -15.36 -12.14 -5.77
C ASN A 412 -15.74 -10.66 -5.65
N ASN A 413 -17.01 -10.35 -5.89
CA ASN A 413 -17.59 -9.01 -5.75
C ASN A 413 -17.26 -8.38 -4.39
N GLY A 414 -16.79 -7.14 -4.39
CA GLY A 414 -16.40 -6.40 -3.19
C GLY A 414 -15.00 -6.74 -2.64
N SER A 415 -14.33 -7.77 -3.17
CA SER A 415 -12.98 -8.15 -2.74
C SER A 415 -11.97 -7.08 -3.13
N SER A 416 -10.99 -6.83 -2.26
CA SER A 416 -9.84 -5.99 -2.60
C SER A 416 -8.73 -6.84 -3.21
N THR A 417 -8.13 -6.34 -4.28
CA THR A 417 -6.98 -6.92 -4.96
C THR A 417 -6.02 -5.79 -5.36
N ILE A 418 -4.93 -6.14 -6.01
CA ILE A 418 -3.96 -5.19 -6.57
C ILE A 418 -3.74 -5.52 -8.05
N LEU A 419 -3.21 -4.55 -8.80
CA LEU A 419 -2.77 -4.81 -10.17
C LEU A 419 -1.71 -5.91 -10.19
N ASN A 420 -1.81 -6.86 -11.13
CA ASN A 420 -0.83 -7.94 -11.23
C ASN A 420 0.52 -7.40 -11.70
N SER A 421 0.50 -6.41 -12.60
CA SER A 421 1.69 -5.69 -13.06
C SER A 421 1.33 -4.37 -13.72
N ILE A 422 2.26 -3.42 -13.73
CA ILE A 422 2.17 -2.21 -14.58
C ILE A 422 2.94 -2.50 -15.88
N PRO A 423 2.45 -2.09 -17.07
CA PRO A 423 3.17 -2.31 -18.33
C PRO A 423 4.61 -1.82 -18.28
N LYS A 424 5.54 -2.63 -18.82
CA LYS A 424 6.98 -2.32 -18.82
C LYS A 424 7.25 -0.95 -19.46
N GLY A 425 8.03 -0.11 -18.78
CA GLY A 425 8.37 1.24 -19.23
C GLY A 425 7.35 2.32 -18.85
N TYR A 426 6.29 1.94 -18.12
CA TYR A 426 5.25 2.84 -17.64
C TYR A 426 5.14 2.81 -16.12
N GLN A 427 4.67 3.93 -15.56
CA GLN A 427 4.29 4.09 -14.16
C GLN A 427 2.86 4.59 -14.08
N LEU A 428 2.18 4.29 -12.97
CA LEU A 428 0.85 4.82 -12.69
C LEU A 428 0.89 6.35 -12.61
N VAL A 429 -0.13 7.00 -13.16
CA VAL A 429 -0.34 8.43 -12.97
C VAL A 429 -0.84 8.70 -11.56
N ASN A 430 -1.77 7.87 -11.09
CA ASN A 430 -2.26 7.86 -9.72
C ASN A 430 -1.84 6.56 -9.03
N VAL A 431 -0.94 6.66 -8.05
CA VAL A 431 -0.46 5.50 -7.29
C VAL A 431 -1.58 4.79 -6.51
N GLY A 432 -2.67 5.50 -6.19
CA GLY A 432 -3.85 4.91 -5.55
C GLY A 432 -4.55 3.86 -6.42
N ASP A 433 -4.36 3.90 -7.74
CA ASP A 433 -4.91 2.92 -8.68
C ASP A 433 -4.15 1.59 -8.63
N PHE A 434 -3.13 1.44 -7.79
CA PHE A 434 -2.50 0.13 -7.59
C PHE A 434 -3.42 -0.84 -6.83
N ALA A 435 -4.21 -0.33 -5.89
CA ALA A 435 -5.20 -1.10 -5.15
C ALA A 435 -6.57 -1.00 -5.83
N GLN A 436 -7.24 -2.14 -5.97
CA GLN A 436 -8.49 -2.27 -6.69
C GLN A 436 -9.54 -2.97 -5.82
N LYS A 437 -10.75 -2.42 -5.79
CA LYS A 437 -11.91 -3.10 -5.24
C LYS A 437 -12.74 -3.62 -6.40
N LEU A 438 -12.90 -4.94 -6.46
CA LEU A 438 -13.65 -5.59 -7.53
C LEU A 438 -15.14 -5.28 -7.38
N ASN A 439 -15.77 -4.95 -8.50
CA ASN A 439 -17.19 -4.67 -8.57
C ASN A 439 -17.75 -5.42 -9.78
N ALA A 440 -18.66 -6.36 -9.53
CA ALA A 440 -19.27 -7.17 -10.58
C ALA A 440 -20.09 -6.34 -11.59
N ASP A 441 -20.55 -5.15 -11.18
CA ASP A 441 -21.29 -4.22 -12.05
C ASP A 441 -20.33 -3.33 -12.89
N GLN A 442 -19.01 -3.42 -12.64
CA GLN A 442 -17.95 -2.72 -13.38
C GLN A 442 -16.89 -3.72 -13.89
N PRO A 443 -17.20 -4.49 -14.94
CA PRO A 443 -16.31 -5.54 -15.46
C PRO A 443 -15.09 -4.98 -16.21
N ASN A 444 -15.05 -3.67 -16.47
CA ASN A 444 -13.93 -2.99 -17.13
C ASN A 444 -13.51 -1.76 -16.34
N LYS A 445 -12.21 -1.48 -16.29
CA LYS A 445 -11.65 -0.29 -15.64
C LYS A 445 -10.44 0.24 -16.38
N ASP A 446 -10.44 1.53 -16.67
CA ASP A 446 -9.29 2.19 -17.27
C ASP A 446 -8.37 2.75 -16.18
N ILE A 447 -7.06 2.52 -16.34
CA ILE A 447 -6.01 3.01 -15.45
C ILE A 447 -5.00 3.80 -16.25
N TYR A 448 -4.77 5.04 -15.82
CA TYR A 448 -3.91 5.96 -16.53
C TYR A 448 -2.45 5.76 -16.14
N VAL A 449 -1.60 5.64 -17.17
CA VAL A 449 -0.16 5.46 -17.02
C VAL A 449 0.60 6.51 -17.80
N LYS A 450 1.82 6.83 -17.35
CA LYS A 450 2.77 7.66 -18.07
C LYS A 450 4.09 6.91 -18.24
N PRO A 451 4.85 7.17 -19.31
CA PRO A 451 6.20 6.62 -19.42
C PRO A 451 7.04 6.96 -18.18
N ILE A 452 7.85 6.00 -17.73
CA ILE A 452 8.84 6.27 -16.69
C ILE A 452 9.90 7.19 -17.30
N GLN A 453 10.02 8.41 -16.79
CA GLN A 453 11.10 9.32 -17.16
C GLN A 453 12.32 9.08 -16.26
N THR A 454 12.98 7.95 -16.49
CA THR A 454 14.38 7.76 -16.08
C THR A 454 15.10 7.10 -17.23
N THR A 455 15.79 7.92 -18.02
CA THR A 455 16.81 7.46 -18.99
C THR A 455 18.20 7.42 -18.36
N VAL A 456 18.30 7.34 -17.03
CA VAL A 456 19.47 6.66 -16.46
C VAL A 456 19.19 5.19 -16.75
N GLY A 457 19.68 4.70 -17.89
CA GLY A 457 19.91 3.27 -18.01
C GLY A 457 20.67 2.86 -16.75
N ASN A 458 20.25 1.75 -16.14
CA ASN A 458 21.10 0.85 -15.39
C ASN A 458 22.55 1.37 -15.19
N LEU A 459 22.82 1.97 -14.03
CA LEU A 459 24.14 2.43 -13.62
C LEU A 459 25.08 1.24 -13.48
N SER A 460 26.22 1.25 -14.15
CA SER A 460 27.15 0.14 -14.06
C SER A 460 27.91 0.14 -12.73
N TYR A 461 28.21 -1.04 -12.22
CA TYR A 461 29.03 -1.23 -11.04
C TYR A 461 29.94 -2.44 -11.19
N THR A 462 30.96 -2.47 -10.34
CA THR A 462 31.95 -3.53 -10.26
C THR A 462 32.14 -3.94 -8.81
N VAL A 463 31.98 -5.23 -8.52
CA VAL A 463 32.21 -5.81 -7.19
C VAL A 463 33.41 -6.73 -7.23
N THR A 464 34.37 -6.48 -6.32
CA THR A 464 35.52 -7.35 -6.08
C THR A 464 35.39 -8.01 -4.72
N PHE A 465 35.40 -9.33 -4.65
CA PHE A 465 35.44 -10.05 -3.38
C PHE A 465 36.88 -10.35 -2.98
N ARG A 466 37.22 -10.09 -1.71
CA ARG A 466 38.52 -10.41 -1.13
C ARG A 466 38.35 -11.27 0.10
N ASP A 467 39.17 -12.32 0.20
CA ASP A 467 39.28 -13.09 1.42
C ASP A 467 39.84 -12.18 2.52
N LYS A 468 39.12 -12.03 3.64
CA LYS A 468 39.46 -11.10 4.71
C LYS A 468 40.78 -11.44 5.40
N THR A 469 41.16 -12.72 5.42
CA THR A 469 42.34 -13.22 6.13
C THR A 469 43.60 -13.04 5.30
N THR A 470 43.52 -13.31 4.01
CA THR A 470 44.67 -13.31 3.09
C THR A 470 44.76 -12.05 2.24
N GLY A 471 43.69 -11.26 2.15
CA GLY A 471 43.57 -10.06 1.31
C GLY A 471 43.52 -10.34 -0.19
N LYS A 472 43.61 -11.60 -0.60
CA LYS A 472 43.59 -12.02 -2.01
C LYS A 472 42.17 -11.92 -2.56
N GLN A 473 42.08 -11.57 -3.84
CA GLN A 473 40.81 -11.61 -4.56
C GLN A 473 40.37 -13.07 -4.69
N VAL A 474 39.09 -13.32 -4.41
CA VAL A 474 38.47 -14.65 -4.50
C VAL A 474 37.19 -14.57 -5.35
N GLY A 475 36.92 -15.60 -6.13
CA GLY A 475 35.83 -15.58 -7.11
C GLY A 475 36.04 -14.61 -8.28
N THR A 476 35.03 -14.51 -9.13
CA THR A 476 35.03 -13.62 -10.30
C THR A 476 34.46 -12.26 -9.93
N GLN A 477 35.04 -11.19 -10.48
CA GLN A 477 34.50 -9.84 -10.34
C GLN A 477 33.10 -9.77 -10.97
N VAL A 478 32.13 -9.26 -10.21
CA VAL A 478 30.77 -9.07 -10.72
C VAL A 478 30.70 -7.70 -11.38
N LYS A 479 30.36 -7.68 -12.67
CA LYS A 479 30.04 -6.47 -13.42
C LYS A 479 28.58 -6.55 -13.82
N SER A 480 27.80 -5.57 -13.40
CA SER A 480 26.38 -5.52 -13.69
C SER A 480 25.91 -4.08 -13.56
N GLU A 481 24.61 -3.88 -13.66
CA GLU A 481 24.01 -2.57 -13.65
C GLU A 481 22.73 -2.54 -12.78
N GLY A 482 22.37 -1.38 -12.25
CA GLY A 482 21.16 -1.20 -11.41
C GLY A 482 20.66 0.24 -11.42
N ALA A 483 19.49 0.53 -10.88
CA ALA A 483 18.98 1.89 -10.84
C ALA A 483 19.72 2.74 -9.78
N LEU A 484 19.73 4.06 -9.98
CA LEU A 484 20.26 5.01 -8.99
C LEU A 484 19.47 4.89 -7.69
N GLY A 485 20.18 4.66 -6.58
CA GLY A 485 19.59 4.45 -5.26
C GLY A 485 19.28 2.99 -4.93
N ASP A 486 19.44 2.05 -5.87
CA ASP A 486 19.23 0.62 -5.59
C ASP A 486 20.22 0.11 -4.54
N TYR A 487 19.71 -0.68 -3.59
CA TYR A 487 20.57 -1.53 -2.77
C TYR A 487 20.87 -2.84 -3.51
N ILE A 488 22.07 -2.91 -4.06
CA ILE A 488 22.61 -4.08 -4.76
C ILE A 488 22.94 -5.15 -3.72
N GLY A 489 22.08 -6.16 -3.64
CA GLY A 489 22.32 -7.36 -2.84
C GLY A 489 23.35 -8.25 -3.54
N LEU A 490 24.26 -8.82 -2.77
CA LEU A 490 25.34 -9.65 -3.27
C LEU A 490 25.20 -11.08 -2.75
N THR A 491 25.67 -12.02 -3.55
CA THR A 491 25.88 -13.41 -3.12
C THR A 491 27.38 -13.62 -2.98
N ALA A 492 27.82 -14.23 -1.88
CA ALA A 492 29.22 -14.55 -1.69
C ALA A 492 29.68 -15.58 -2.75
N PRO A 493 30.95 -15.56 -3.17
CA PRO A 493 31.49 -16.58 -4.08
C PRO A 493 31.36 -17.99 -3.51
N ASP A 494 31.25 -19.00 -4.38
CA ASP A 494 31.20 -20.41 -3.97
C ASP A 494 32.36 -20.78 -3.03
N GLY A 495 32.02 -21.44 -1.91
CA GLY A 495 32.98 -21.79 -0.85
C GLY A 495 33.27 -20.67 0.17
N TYR A 496 32.62 -19.51 0.03
CA TYR A 496 32.80 -18.37 0.94
C TYR A 496 31.46 -17.84 1.50
N ALA A 497 31.52 -17.21 2.67
CA ALA A 497 30.45 -16.44 3.28
C ALA A 497 30.92 -14.99 3.50
N PHE A 498 29.98 -14.04 3.55
CA PHE A 498 30.31 -12.65 3.84
C PHE A 498 30.94 -12.49 5.22
N ALA A 499 32.00 -11.70 5.30
CA ALA A 499 32.75 -11.50 6.55
C ALA A 499 32.02 -10.59 7.55
N SER A 500 31.02 -9.83 7.08
CA SER A 500 30.11 -9.03 7.89
C SER A 500 28.79 -8.79 7.15
N VAL A 501 27.75 -8.40 7.88
CA VAL A 501 26.45 -8.02 7.30
C VAL A 501 26.55 -6.83 6.34
N LEU A 502 27.55 -5.97 6.49
CA LEU A 502 27.81 -4.83 5.59
C LEU A 502 28.39 -5.28 4.23
N ASP A 503 28.87 -6.52 4.14
CA ASP A 503 29.43 -7.08 2.92
C ASP A 503 28.34 -7.68 2.00
N ASN A 504 27.13 -7.90 2.52
CA ASN A 504 25.99 -8.48 1.80
C ASN A 504 25.46 -7.60 0.65
N GLY A 505 25.92 -6.35 0.53
CA GLY A 505 25.46 -5.46 -0.52
C GLY A 505 25.94 -4.02 -0.38
N PHE A 506 25.47 -3.13 -1.24
CA PHE A 506 25.80 -1.70 -1.21
C PHE A 506 24.74 -0.86 -1.94
N LEU A 507 24.66 0.43 -1.61
CA LEU A 507 23.84 1.39 -2.37
C LEU A 507 24.56 1.83 -3.63
N LEU A 508 23.86 1.79 -4.77
CA LEU A 508 24.36 2.26 -6.04
C LEU A 508 24.10 3.76 -6.18
N LEU A 509 25.14 4.55 -5.94
CA LEU A 509 25.02 6.01 -5.82
C LEU A 509 25.61 6.75 -7.03
N LYS A 510 26.35 6.06 -7.90
CA LYS A 510 26.96 6.63 -9.11
C LYS A 510 27.22 5.59 -10.19
N ASN A 511 27.35 6.05 -11.44
CA ASN A 511 27.79 5.20 -12.55
C ASN A 511 29.26 4.77 -12.36
N ASN A 512 29.61 3.57 -12.84
CA ASN A 512 30.93 2.94 -12.72
C ASN A 512 31.41 2.81 -11.26
N GLN A 513 30.51 2.48 -10.33
CA GLN A 513 30.85 2.36 -8.92
C GLN A 513 31.65 1.08 -8.63
N ASN A 514 32.88 1.22 -8.15
CA ASN A 514 33.73 0.11 -7.72
C ASN A 514 33.57 -0.14 -6.22
N VAL A 515 33.27 -1.38 -5.84
CA VAL A 515 33.05 -1.79 -4.44
C VAL A 515 33.87 -3.04 -4.14
N THR A 516 34.59 -3.03 -3.02
CA THR A 516 35.28 -4.22 -2.51
C THR A 516 34.52 -4.78 -1.32
N LYS A 517 34.21 -6.08 -1.34
CA LYS A 517 33.52 -6.78 -0.26
C LYS A 517 34.39 -7.90 0.31
N TYR A 518 34.30 -8.10 1.61
CA TYR A 518 35.12 -9.07 2.31
C TYR A 518 34.34 -10.36 2.57
N VAL A 519 34.98 -11.49 2.31
CA VAL A 519 34.42 -12.82 2.51
C VAL A 519 35.41 -13.71 3.27
N VAL A 520 34.91 -14.81 3.84
CA VAL A 520 35.68 -15.83 4.59
C VAL A 520 35.22 -17.22 4.16
N ALA A 521 36.08 -18.24 4.21
CA ALA A 521 35.72 -19.60 3.79
C ALA A 521 34.54 -20.17 4.60
N ALA A 522 33.56 -20.77 3.92
CA ALA A 522 32.28 -21.23 4.48
C ALA A 522 32.23 -22.75 4.76
N ASP A 523 33.33 -23.32 5.25
CA ASP A 523 33.50 -24.79 5.33
C ASP A 523 33.36 -25.38 6.74
N THR A 524 32.97 -24.60 7.75
CA THR A 524 32.91 -25.08 9.14
C THR A 524 31.56 -25.75 9.44
N PRO A 525 31.50 -27.08 9.66
CA PRO A 525 30.24 -27.76 9.97
C PRO A 525 29.79 -27.48 11.41
N TYR A 526 28.47 -27.43 11.62
CA TYR A 526 27.85 -27.41 12.95
C TYR A 526 26.73 -28.45 13.07
N ASN A 527 26.53 -28.95 14.28
CA ASN A 527 25.47 -29.90 14.64
C ASN A 527 24.95 -29.55 16.04
N ILE A 528 23.67 -29.22 16.13
CA ILE A 528 22.96 -28.91 17.37
C ILE A 528 22.06 -30.09 17.72
N SER A 529 22.21 -30.63 18.92
CA SER A 529 21.26 -31.56 19.54
C SER A 529 20.35 -30.78 20.49
N TYR A 530 19.03 -30.92 20.32
CA TYR A 530 18.02 -30.36 21.21
C TYR A 530 17.61 -31.40 22.25
N VAL A 531 17.82 -31.09 23.53
CA VAL A 531 17.55 -32.02 24.63
C VAL A 531 16.46 -31.46 25.52
N ASP A 532 15.42 -32.27 25.77
CA ASP A 532 14.37 -31.95 26.75
C ASP A 532 14.99 -31.83 28.15
N GLN A 533 14.91 -30.65 28.76
CA GLN A 533 15.51 -30.34 30.06
C GLN A 533 14.97 -31.23 31.17
N ASP A 534 13.69 -31.62 31.09
CA ASP A 534 13.04 -32.42 32.14
C ASP A 534 13.38 -33.90 32.02
N THR A 535 13.42 -34.44 30.79
CA THR A 535 13.59 -35.88 30.56
C THR A 535 15.01 -36.28 30.19
N GLY A 536 15.86 -35.31 29.82
CA GLY A 536 17.23 -35.53 29.32
C GLY A 536 17.30 -36.22 27.96
N LYS A 537 16.17 -36.41 27.27
CA LYS A 537 16.11 -37.08 25.97
C LYS A 537 16.33 -36.09 24.84
N GLU A 538 17.06 -36.52 23.80
CA GLU A 538 17.14 -35.76 22.56
C GLU A 538 15.76 -35.75 21.87
N VAL A 539 15.29 -34.56 21.54
CA VAL A 539 13.96 -34.32 20.95
C VAL A 539 14.05 -33.72 19.55
N GLY A 540 15.27 -33.44 19.07
CA GLY A 540 15.53 -33.05 17.68
C GLY A 540 16.99 -32.69 17.44
N THR A 541 17.35 -32.49 16.18
CA THR A 541 18.70 -32.05 15.76
C THR A 541 18.64 -31.00 14.66
N GLN A 542 19.63 -30.12 14.58
CA GLN A 542 19.82 -29.18 13.48
C GLN A 542 21.29 -29.16 13.03
N THR A 543 21.55 -29.43 11.75
CA THR A 543 22.91 -29.48 11.19
C THR A 543 23.10 -28.51 10.03
N GLY A 544 24.30 -27.99 9.84
CA GLY A 544 24.64 -27.15 8.69
C GLY A 544 26.14 -26.87 8.56
N LYS A 545 26.49 -25.93 7.70
CA LYS A 545 27.85 -25.38 7.56
C LYS A 545 27.78 -23.85 7.59
N GLY A 546 28.83 -23.20 8.09
CA GLY A 546 28.97 -21.76 8.06
C GLY A 546 30.41 -21.32 8.32
N ALA A 547 30.65 -20.02 8.40
CA ALA A 547 31.96 -19.50 8.75
C ALA A 547 32.19 -19.58 10.27
N ASP A 548 33.43 -19.88 10.67
CA ASP A 548 33.84 -19.85 12.07
C ASP A 548 33.60 -18.45 12.68
N GLY A 549 32.94 -18.44 13.83
CA GLY A 549 32.56 -17.23 14.57
C GLY A 549 31.26 -16.54 14.13
N SER A 550 30.62 -16.96 13.03
CA SER A 550 29.32 -16.43 12.60
C SER A 550 28.20 -16.86 13.53
N LYS A 551 27.19 -16.00 13.70
CA LYS A 551 25.98 -16.32 14.49
C LYS A 551 24.83 -16.75 13.58
N ILE A 552 24.10 -17.78 13.99
CA ILE A 552 22.86 -18.24 13.35
C ILE A 552 21.71 -18.23 14.35
N VAL A 553 20.49 -18.09 13.85
CA VAL A 553 19.27 -18.18 14.66
C VAL A 553 18.79 -19.63 14.66
N LEU A 554 18.73 -20.24 15.83
CA LEU A 554 18.21 -21.59 16.03
C LEU A 554 16.68 -21.60 16.11
N LYS A 555 16.07 -22.75 15.74
CA LYS A 555 14.63 -22.97 15.85
C LYS A 555 14.37 -24.16 16.78
N ALA A 556 13.59 -23.95 17.84
CA ALA A 556 13.20 -25.03 18.74
C ALA A 556 12.37 -26.08 17.98
N PRO A 557 12.47 -27.38 18.33
CA PRO A 557 11.61 -28.42 17.79
C PRO A 557 10.12 -28.16 18.09
N THR A 558 9.23 -28.64 17.21
CA THR A 558 7.78 -28.50 17.39
C THR A 558 7.32 -29.03 18.76
N GLY A 559 6.57 -28.21 19.51
CA GLY A 559 6.09 -28.54 20.86
C GLY A 559 7.07 -28.22 21.99
N TYR A 560 8.22 -27.60 21.68
CA TYR A 560 9.23 -27.20 22.66
C TYR A 560 9.58 -25.70 22.56
N ALA A 561 9.98 -25.12 23.67
CA ALA A 561 10.57 -23.79 23.80
C ALA A 561 12.02 -23.90 24.28
N PHE A 562 12.88 -22.93 23.92
CA PHE A 562 14.22 -22.84 24.48
C PHE A 562 14.16 -22.62 26.00
N VAL A 563 15.13 -23.14 26.76
CA VAL A 563 15.22 -22.84 28.19
C VAL A 563 15.82 -21.46 28.43
N SER A 564 16.76 -21.05 27.57
CA SER A 564 17.41 -19.75 27.60
C SER A 564 17.23 -19.01 26.27
N ALA A 565 16.96 -17.70 26.34
CA ALA A 565 16.91 -16.85 25.16
C ALA A 565 18.29 -16.64 24.50
N ASP A 566 19.38 -16.86 25.24
CA ASP A 566 20.74 -16.71 24.74
C ASP A 566 21.11 -17.85 23.76
N ASP A 567 20.57 -19.05 23.97
CA ASP A 567 20.86 -20.23 23.15
C ASP A 567 20.31 -20.11 21.73
N ILE A 568 19.41 -19.16 21.49
CA ILE A 568 18.79 -18.94 20.18
C ILE A 568 19.80 -18.41 19.16
N ASN A 569 20.80 -17.64 19.60
CA ASN A 569 21.84 -17.12 18.72
C ASN A 569 23.11 -17.97 18.86
N TYR A 570 23.18 -19.05 18.10
CA TYR A 570 24.33 -19.95 18.12
C TYR A 570 25.50 -19.36 17.35
N LYS A 571 26.65 -19.22 18.01
CA LYS A 571 27.91 -18.87 17.36
C LYS A 571 28.56 -20.16 16.86
N ILE A 572 28.73 -20.28 15.55
CA ILE A 572 29.48 -21.38 14.93
C ILE A 572 30.92 -21.29 15.41
N ASP A 573 31.44 -22.41 15.90
CA ASP A 573 32.79 -22.53 16.40
C ASP A 573 33.43 -23.77 15.75
N LYS A 574 34.52 -23.55 15.02
CA LYS A 574 35.25 -24.62 14.31
C LYS A 574 35.86 -25.65 15.25
N ASP A 575 36.19 -25.25 16.48
CA ASP A 575 36.83 -26.11 17.47
C ASP A 575 35.76 -26.93 18.23
N THR A 576 34.51 -26.46 18.27
CA THR A 576 33.35 -27.18 18.84
C THR A 576 32.19 -27.29 17.85
N PRO A 577 32.29 -28.16 16.82
CA PRO A 577 31.25 -28.30 15.78
C PRO A 577 29.98 -29.00 16.27
N LYS A 578 29.94 -29.48 17.52
CA LYS A 578 28.75 -30.07 18.14
C LYS A 578 28.37 -29.28 19.39
N SER A 579 27.10 -28.95 19.51
CA SER A 579 26.56 -28.29 20.71
C SER A 579 25.24 -28.92 21.13
N THR A 580 24.93 -28.82 22.42
CA THR A 580 23.65 -29.25 23.00
C THR A 580 22.90 -28.03 23.48
N VAL A 581 21.64 -27.90 23.08
CA VAL A 581 20.74 -26.84 23.51
C VAL A 581 19.57 -27.45 24.25
N TYR A 582 19.31 -26.97 25.46
CA TYR A 582 18.20 -27.47 26.27
C TYR A 582 16.90 -26.76 25.89
N VAL A 583 15.85 -27.56 25.75
CA VAL A 583 14.50 -27.12 25.43
C VAL A 583 13.51 -27.73 26.43
N GLN A 584 12.33 -27.12 26.61
CA GLN A 584 11.28 -27.60 27.50
C GLN A 584 9.94 -27.64 26.77
N LYS A 585 9.00 -28.49 27.20
CA LYS A 585 7.67 -28.56 26.56
C LYS A 585 6.95 -27.22 26.68
N SER A 586 6.33 -26.80 25.58
CA SER A 586 5.65 -25.51 25.47
C SER A 586 4.29 -25.67 24.79
N ASP A 587 3.29 -24.95 25.28
CA ASP A 587 1.99 -24.83 24.63
C ASP A 587 1.94 -23.68 23.60
N GLN A 588 2.99 -22.85 23.56
CA GLN A 588 3.14 -21.77 22.58
C GLN A 588 3.55 -22.34 21.23
N THR A 589 2.82 -21.98 20.18
CA THR A 589 3.02 -22.49 18.82
C THR A 589 4.00 -21.66 18.00
N GLU A 590 4.17 -20.37 18.29
CA GLU A 590 5.14 -19.41 17.69
C GLU A 590 5.47 -18.27 18.69
N ASP A 591 6.58 -17.54 18.50
CA ASP A 591 6.97 -16.34 19.26
C ASP A 591 6.99 -16.49 20.80
N ASN A 592 7.76 -17.47 21.27
CA ASN A 592 7.91 -17.81 22.69
C ASN A 592 8.85 -16.87 23.47
N ILE A 593 9.17 -15.69 22.96
CA ILE A 593 10.03 -14.72 23.65
C ILE A 593 9.27 -13.43 23.87
N VAL A 594 9.31 -12.94 25.11
CA VAL A 594 8.77 -11.64 25.47
C VAL A 594 9.88 -10.68 25.88
N SER A 595 9.69 -9.40 25.61
CA SER A 595 10.56 -8.32 26.07
C SER A 595 9.74 -7.27 26.80
N GLY A 596 10.33 -6.67 27.83
CA GLY A 596 9.75 -5.48 28.45
C GLY A 596 9.74 -4.30 27.50
N TYR A 597 8.70 -3.47 27.56
CA TYR A 597 8.69 -2.19 26.85
C TYR A 597 9.83 -1.29 27.35
N PRO A 598 10.64 -0.70 26.46
CA PRO A 598 11.66 0.28 26.85
C PRO A 598 11.04 1.49 27.56
N LYS A 599 11.80 2.10 28.49
CA LYS A 599 11.44 3.32 29.25
C LYS A 599 10.17 3.20 30.10
N ASN A 600 9.79 1.97 30.49
CA ASN A 600 8.58 1.69 31.28
C ASN A 600 8.89 1.36 32.75
N GLY A 601 10.17 1.37 33.15
CA GLY A 601 10.59 0.93 34.47
C GLY A 601 10.53 -0.59 34.65
N TYR A 602 10.57 -1.05 35.90
CA TYR A 602 10.64 -2.48 36.21
C TYR A 602 9.33 -3.23 35.93
N ILE A 603 9.44 -4.48 35.46
CA ILE A 603 8.29 -5.36 35.22
C ILE A 603 8.00 -6.17 36.49
N LYS A 604 6.72 -6.19 36.87
CA LYS A 604 6.23 -6.87 38.07
C LYS A 604 6.06 -8.37 37.82
N ILE A 605 6.40 -9.17 38.83
CA ILE A 605 6.23 -10.63 38.81
C ILE A 605 5.07 -11.02 39.72
N TYR A 606 4.25 -11.96 39.28
CA TYR A 606 3.10 -12.49 40.00
C TYR A 606 3.24 -14.00 40.13
N ASP A 607 2.65 -14.59 41.17
CA ASP A 607 2.51 -16.05 41.27
C ASP A 607 1.27 -16.57 40.51
N LYS A 608 1.09 -17.89 40.46
CA LYS A 608 -0.06 -18.53 39.79
C LYS A 608 -1.44 -18.13 40.34
N SER A 609 -1.50 -17.50 41.52
CA SER A 609 -2.74 -16.98 42.13
C SER A 609 -2.97 -15.49 41.84
N GLY A 610 -2.03 -14.83 41.15
CA GLY A 610 -2.08 -13.41 40.84
C GLY A 610 -1.52 -12.52 41.96
N LYS A 611 -0.87 -13.10 42.98
CA LYS A 611 -0.26 -12.33 44.06
C LYS A 611 1.06 -11.74 43.58
N LEU A 612 1.20 -10.42 43.74
CA LEU A 612 2.42 -9.69 43.40
C LEU A 612 3.59 -10.14 44.28
N ASN A 613 4.70 -10.50 43.64
CA ASN A 613 5.99 -10.64 44.30
C ASN A 613 6.60 -9.24 44.51
N ASN A 614 6.78 -8.83 45.76
CA ASN A 614 7.32 -7.51 46.11
C ASN A 614 8.84 -7.49 46.25
N ASP A 615 9.49 -8.65 46.20
CA ASP A 615 10.92 -8.80 46.47
C ASP A 615 11.76 -8.84 45.18
N VAL A 616 11.14 -9.24 44.07
CA VAL A 616 11.78 -9.48 42.77
C VAL A 616 11.05 -8.75 41.66
N VAL A 617 11.81 -8.08 40.81
CA VAL A 617 11.33 -7.44 39.57
C VAL A 617 12.29 -7.72 38.42
N LEU A 618 11.75 -7.62 37.21
CA LEU A 618 12.48 -7.79 35.97
C LEU A 618 12.92 -6.42 35.41
N SER A 619 14.10 -6.37 34.77
CA SER A 619 14.64 -5.14 34.19
C SER A 619 13.86 -4.74 32.93
N GLU A 620 13.81 -3.45 32.60
CA GLU A 620 13.25 -3.03 31.31
C GLU A 620 14.13 -3.48 30.14
N GLY A 621 13.52 -3.81 29.01
CA GLY A 621 14.23 -4.19 27.78
C GLY A 621 14.95 -5.56 27.80
N SER A 622 14.98 -6.27 28.93
CA SER A 622 15.43 -7.66 28.96
C SER A 622 14.38 -8.59 28.33
N SER A 623 14.85 -9.74 27.86
CA SER A 623 14.06 -10.75 27.16
C SER A 623 13.93 -12.01 28.01
N TRP A 624 12.79 -12.68 27.91
CA TRP A 624 12.51 -13.94 28.63
C TRP A 624 11.78 -14.91 27.73
N ILE A 625 12.05 -16.20 27.92
CA ILE A 625 11.25 -17.24 27.31
C ILE A 625 9.93 -17.37 28.06
N ILE A 626 8.86 -17.61 27.31
CA ILE A 626 7.55 -17.98 27.84
C ILE A 626 7.17 -19.37 27.32
N ASP A 627 6.63 -20.19 28.21
CA ASP A 627 6.28 -21.59 27.90
C ASP A 627 4.79 -21.89 28.11
N GLN A 628 4.10 -21.04 28.87
CA GLN A 628 2.69 -21.15 29.20
C GLN A 628 2.04 -19.76 29.32
N SER A 629 0.75 -19.69 28.98
CA SER A 629 -0.12 -18.57 29.36
C SER A 629 -1.13 -18.98 30.42
N LEU A 630 -1.51 -18.03 31.29
CA LEU A 630 -2.50 -18.23 32.34
C LEU A 630 -3.39 -16.98 32.44
N THR A 631 -4.69 -17.18 32.56
CA THR A 631 -5.65 -16.10 32.82
C THR A 631 -6.00 -16.06 34.30
N ILE A 632 -5.73 -14.93 34.95
CA ILE A 632 -6.05 -14.69 36.36
C ILE A 632 -7.00 -13.50 36.43
N ASN A 633 -8.23 -13.72 36.89
CA ASN A 633 -9.28 -12.69 36.99
C ASN A 633 -9.49 -11.91 35.68
N GLY A 634 -9.49 -12.61 34.54
CA GLY A 634 -9.69 -12.01 33.20
C GLY A 634 -8.47 -11.28 32.62
N VAL A 635 -7.33 -11.27 33.31
CA VAL A 635 -6.07 -10.70 32.81
C VAL A 635 -5.14 -11.83 32.40
N GLU A 636 -4.56 -11.73 31.20
CA GLU A 636 -3.60 -12.71 30.69
C GLU A 636 -2.19 -12.46 31.25
N TYR A 637 -1.53 -13.55 31.62
CA TYR A 637 -0.16 -13.58 32.10
C TYR A 637 0.66 -14.61 31.32
N TYR A 638 1.95 -14.33 31.14
CA TYR A 638 2.91 -15.28 30.59
C TYR A 638 3.84 -15.78 31.68
N ARG A 639 4.06 -17.08 31.74
CA ARG A 639 5.00 -17.69 32.66
C ARG A 639 6.42 -17.50 32.15
N VAL A 640 7.29 -16.93 32.99
CA VAL A 640 8.71 -16.68 32.67
C VAL A 640 9.66 -17.54 33.49
N ALA A 641 9.18 -18.13 34.60
CA ALA A 641 9.84 -19.16 35.37
C ALA A 641 8.81 -19.94 36.21
N THR A 642 9.24 -20.99 36.94
CA THR A 642 8.36 -21.80 37.78
C THR A 642 7.61 -20.95 38.80
N ASN A 643 6.28 -20.89 38.68
CA ASN A 643 5.39 -20.07 39.51
C ASN A 643 5.67 -18.55 39.45
N GLU A 644 6.30 -18.07 38.37
CA GLU A 644 6.58 -16.65 38.14
C GLU A 644 6.00 -16.20 36.81
N TYR A 645 5.14 -15.19 36.87
CA TYR A 645 4.32 -14.74 35.76
C TYR A 645 4.45 -13.22 35.56
N VAL A 646 4.49 -12.77 34.31
CA VAL A 646 4.40 -11.36 33.93
C VAL A 646 3.06 -11.09 33.27
N LYS A 647 2.49 -9.89 33.45
CA LYS A 647 1.28 -9.51 32.72
C LYS A 647 1.58 -9.40 31.23
N ALA A 648 0.71 -9.95 30.39
CA ALA A 648 0.82 -9.81 28.94
C ALA A 648 0.84 -8.34 28.50
N SER A 649 0.16 -7.44 29.24
CA SER A 649 0.14 -6.00 28.98
C SER A 649 1.47 -5.28 29.23
N ASP A 650 2.38 -5.86 30.02
CA ASP A 650 3.61 -5.21 30.45
C ASP A 650 4.81 -5.61 29.55
N VAL A 651 4.59 -6.51 28.61
CA VAL A 651 5.58 -7.05 27.68
C VAL A 651 5.04 -7.12 26.25
N TYR A 652 5.92 -7.35 25.28
CA TYR A 652 5.55 -7.68 23.90
C TYR A 652 6.29 -8.95 23.45
N LYS A 653 5.62 -9.80 22.66
CA LYS A 653 6.22 -10.98 22.03
C LYS A 653 7.06 -10.57 20.81
N TYR A 654 8.17 -11.25 20.56
CA TYR A 654 8.99 -11.02 19.37
C TYR A 654 9.73 -12.28 18.89
N THR A 655 10.08 -12.30 17.61
CA THR A 655 10.93 -13.29 16.94
C THR A 655 12.34 -12.71 16.76
N PRO A 656 13.43 -13.39 17.17
CA PRO A 656 14.79 -12.97 16.84
C PRO A 656 15.06 -13.03 15.33
N LEU A 657 15.75 -12.02 14.81
CA LEU A 657 16.20 -11.92 13.41
C LEU A 657 17.69 -11.56 13.36
N GLN A 658 18.33 -11.78 12.22
CA GLN A 658 19.70 -11.38 11.90
C GLN A 658 19.79 -11.10 10.38
N THR A 659 19.09 -10.07 9.91
CA THR A 659 18.94 -9.77 8.47
C THR A 659 18.85 -8.26 8.24
N VAL A 660 18.72 -7.84 6.99
CA VAL A 660 18.53 -6.46 6.56
C VAL A 660 17.07 -6.29 6.11
N ALA A 661 16.36 -5.37 6.74
CA ALA A 661 15.08 -4.84 6.26
C ALA A 661 15.35 -3.62 5.39
N THR A 662 15.10 -3.71 4.09
CA THR A 662 15.16 -2.55 3.18
C THR A 662 13.80 -1.87 3.15
N THR A 663 13.71 -0.59 3.49
CA THR A 663 12.45 0.17 3.40
C THR A 663 11.95 0.19 1.95
N ASN A 664 10.64 0.15 1.75
CA ASN A 664 10.01 0.13 0.42
C ASN A 664 9.23 1.42 0.19
N GLY A 665 9.04 1.79 -1.09
CA GLY A 665 8.09 2.83 -1.49
C GLY A 665 8.74 4.13 -1.93
N THR A 666 7.93 5.19 -2.02
CA THR A 666 8.29 6.53 -2.53
C THR A 666 8.16 7.64 -1.47
N ASN A 667 7.65 7.31 -0.28
CA ASN A 667 7.54 8.19 0.88
C ASN A 667 8.41 7.66 2.02
N LEU A 668 8.92 8.57 2.86
CA LEU A 668 9.68 8.20 4.05
C LEU A 668 8.90 7.15 4.89
N THR A 669 9.58 6.09 5.31
CA THR A 669 9.00 5.03 6.12
C THR A 669 8.82 5.53 7.56
N PRO A 670 7.57 5.59 8.08
CA PRO A 670 7.34 6.01 9.45
C PRO A 670 7.97 5.03 10.44
N VAL A 671 8.57 5.58 11.50
CA VAL A 671 9.12 4.79 12.60
C VAL A 671 8.10 4.75 13.74
N TYR A 672 7.90 3.57 14.32
CA TYR A 672 6.99 3.31 15.42
C TYR A 672 7.78 2.86 16.65
N ASN A 673 7.27 3.15 17.84
CA ASN A 673 7.77 2.50 19.05
C ASN A 673 7.18 1.09 19.24
N SER A 674 7.70 0.35 20.22
CA SER A 674 7.23 -1.01 20.54
C SER A 674 5.75 -1.10 20.94
N ARG A 675 5.11 0.04 21.26
CA ARG A 675 3.65 0.16 21.52
C ARG A 675 2.84 0.50 20.27
N GLY A 676 3.49 0.64 19.12
CA GLY A 676 2.87 0.99 17.84
C GLY A 676 2.38 2.43 17.79
N GLN A 677 3.05 3.34 18.51
CA GLN A 677 2.87 4.79 18.38
C GLN A 677 3.91 5.32 17.39
N VAL A 678 3.50 6.18 16.45
CA VAL A 678 4.41 6.82 15.50
C VAL A 678 5.35 7.78 16.24
N ILE A 679 6.64 7.72 15.91
CA ILE A 679 7.65 8.68 16.36
C ILE A 679 7.66 9.83 15.34
N ILE A 680 7.02 10.94 15.68
CA ILE A 680 6.69 12.02 14.73
C ILE A 680 7.90 12.82 14.23
N ASP A 681 9.02 12.76 14.94
CA ASP A 681 10.27 13.45 14.62
C ASP A 681 11.29 12.54 13.91
N ARG A 682 10.91 11.30 13.53
CA ARG A 682 11.78 10.33 12.86
C ARG A 682 11.06 9.56 11.77
N ALA A 683 11.69 9.47 10.60
CA ALA A 683 11.29 8.59 9.52
C ALA A 683 12.54 8.11 8.78
N LEU A 684 12.48 6.92 8.17
CA LEU A 684 13.58 6.37 7.39
C LEU A 684 13.39 6.71 5.93
N ASP A 685 14.48 6.94 5.22
CA ASP A 685 14.41 7.21 3.78
C ASP A 685 13.98 5.96 3.01
N THR A 686 13.39 6.16 1.83
CA THR A 686 12.91 5.06 0.98
C THR A 686 14.06 4.21 0.44
N ASN A 687 13.85 2.90 0.29
CA ASN A 687 14.81 1.98 -0.33
C ASN A 687 16.16 1.90 0.41
N THR A 688 16.18 2.23 1.70
CA THR A 688 17.39 2.18 2.53
C THR A 688 17.44 0.90 3.35
N PRO A 689 18.59 0.22 3.43
CA PRO A 689 18.76 -1.00 4.21
C PRO A 689 18.96 -0.68 5.71
N TRP A 690 18.23 -1.38 6.57
CA TRP A 690 18.35 -1.30 8.02
C TRP A 690 18.58 -2.69 8.60
N TYR A 691 19.62 -2.83 9.41
CA TYR A 691 19.82 -4.05 10.18
C TYR A 691 18.64 -4.26 11.12
N THR A 692 18.10 -5.47 11.12
CA THR A 692 17.02 -5.87 12.03
C THR A 692 17.40 -7.11 12.82
N ASP A 693 17.21 -7.00 14.13
CA ASP A 693 17.51 -8.07 15.08
C ASP A 693 16.26 -8.72 15.69
N ARG A 694 15.08 -8.15 15.43
CA ARG A 694 13.79 -8.64 15.94
C ARG A 694 12.65 -8.34 14.96
N SER A 695 11.71 -9.27 14.82
CA SER A 695 10.35 -8.98 14.35
C SER A 695 9.34 -9.09 15.48
N ALA A 696 8.27 -8.30 15.45
CA ALA A 696 7.18 -8.40 16.41
C ALA A 696 5.85 -8.03 15.76
N THR A 697 4.76 -8.61 16.26
CA THR A 697 3.40 -8.18 15.90
C THR A 697 2.96 -7.08 16.86
N ILE A 698 3.07 -5.83 16.42
CA ILE A 698 2.75 -4.64 17.22
C ILE A 698 1.43 -4.07 16.69
N ARG A 699 0.39 -4.05 17.54
CA ARG A 699 -0.98 -3.63 17.17
C ARG A 699 -1.51 -4.35 15.91
N GLY A 700 -1.25 -5.66 15.82
CA GLY A 700 -1.69 -6.49 14.69
C GLY A 700 -0.87 -6.33 13.40
N GLN A 701 0.23 -5.56 13.43
CA GLN A 701 1.10 -5.36 12.28
C GLN A 701 2.46 -6.01 12.56
N LYS A 702 2.92 -6.85 11.63
CA LYS A 702 4.30 -7.36 11.67
C LYS A 702 5.25 -6.18 11.43
N MET A 703 6.22 -6.01 12.32
CA MET A 703 7.21 -4.94 12.27
C MET A 703 8.63 -5.49 12.47
N TYR A 704 9.63 -4.79 11.96
CA TYR A 704 11.06 -5.06 12.12
C TYR A 704 11.71 -3.96 12.93
N ARG A 705 12.51 -4.34 13.93
CA ARG A 705 13.21 -3.39 14.78
C ARG A 705 14.45 -2.86 14.05
N VAL A 706 14.57 -1.55 13.93
CA VAL A 706 15.71 -0.88 13.26
C VAL A 706 16.61 -0.12 14.24
N ALA A 707 16.09 0.25 15.42
CA ALA A 707 16.87 0.78 16.53
C ALA A 707 16.16 0.51 17.88
N THR A 708 16.72 1.03 18.98
CA THR A 708 16.14 0.84 20.32
C THR A 708 14.77 1.51 20.40
N ASP A 709 13.72 0.69 20.58
CA ASP A 709 12.33 1.15 20.57
C ASP A 709 11.91 1.83 19.26
N GLU A 710 12.53 1.46 18.14
CA GLU A 710 12.23 2.00 16.81
C GLU A 710 11.99 0.84 15.84
N TRP A 711 10.80 0.81 15.26
CA TRP A 711 10.27 -0.29 14.45
C TRP A 711 9.68 0.25 13.15
N ILE A 712 9.85 -0.48 12.06
CA ILE A 712 9.18 -0.22 10.78
C ILE A 712 8.23 -1.36 10.46
N LYS A 713 7.15 -1.08 9.75
CA LYS A 713 6.24 -2.15 9.31
C LYS A 713 6.93 -3.05 8.30
N ALA A 714 6.67 -4.34 8.41
CA ALA A 714 7.07 -5.32 7.41
C ALA A 714 6.37 -5.09 6.06
N SER A 715 5.22 -4.41 6.02
CA SER A 715 4.59 -3.96 4.77
C SER A 715 5.40 -2.88 4.06
N ASP A 716 6.14 -2.08 4.84
CA ASP A 716 6.88 -0.92 4.36
C ASP A 716 8.37 -1.29 4.17
N SER A 717 8.71 -2.58 4.19
CA SER A 717 10.08 -3.06 4.01
C SER A 717 10.17 -4.49 3.49
N THR A 718 11.23 -4.80 2.77
CA THR A 718 11.56 -6.15 2.29
C THR A 718 12.71 -6.71 3.11
N LEU A 719 12.56 -7.90 3.69
CA LEU A 719 13.69 -8.63 4.29
C LEU A 719 14.51 -9.30 3.18
N LYS A 720 15.84 -9.15 3.24
CA LYS A 720 16.79 -9.83 2.33
C LYS A 720 17.54 -10.97 3.01
#